data_AF-L8FSE5-F1
#
_entry.id   AF-L8FSE5-F1
#
_cell.length_a   1.000
_cell.length_b   1.000
_cell.length_c   1.000
_cell.angle_alpha   90.00
_cell.angle_beta   90.00
_cell.angle_gamma   90.00
#
_symmetry.space_group_name_H-M   'P 1'
#
loop_
_entity.id
_entity.type
_entity.pdbx_description
1 polymer ?
#
loop_
_entity_poly.entity_id
_entity_poly.type
_entity_poly.pdbx_seq_one_letter_code
_entity_poly.pdbx_strand_id
1 'polypeptide(L)'
;MKPITALWVFLLFNLLAALTSPIEDCDETFNYWEPTHYLAHSYGLQTWEYSPIYSIRSWAYVGLHALVGSFRRLLPFPTKVGEFYFIRYALAFVCAVCQTQLFRVISITLNPRIALFFLLAMISSPGVFRASTAFLPSSFAMYTTMLGMAAFINWRGGLRTAQGVFWFAVGGVLGWPFSVALAVPFLVEEGVLAVVNGKEAFVAAVRRLVKGVGASVLVVLAEFTISSTFYRRPSLVPLNIVLYNVFSPPHKGPNIYGTEPWSFYIRNLLLNFHIFLPLALLSLPLFILLKLFSRQPLASGLRTLVFISPFYLWLAIFSAQPHKEERFMYPAYPALALNAAISLHILLAALGQSSSRTLIGRVPAGLKLLIVLTTLGTSIILGFSRILGAYDAFSAPLHVYEPLQNPGVAVQGGSVCLGKDWYRFPSSYFLPKGMRARFVKSEFRGLLPGQFAKGAAEGEGGWWPGTWVVPEGMNDENLEDVGKYDDITTCEFLVDTHFPSSAPSALEPAYMLDTDTWEVVRCERFMDAGRTGVCSMTFGKENTLVSRVYTAEEAGKIVDIFQQHGHDEIDSARVYGNGTTEEILADIDWQKRGIVMDTKLYPNAGTTMGKDDPYTHKPEDVRRGLMASLKALKADKIDMFYLHGPDRKIPFKDTLREMNNLYKEGYFKRFGISNYMSWEGIYLALQRTVEAELFPCLRHYGISLYASQPLAGSFLAGRYTWDQETSEKGSRFDPKIFQGTLHRGRYWNDSYFDALDIINGVAKKHGLTVAEIALRWLHHHSQLKAEFGDAIIIGASSTKILRAI
;
A
#
# COMPACT_ATOMS: atom_id res chain seq x y z
N MET A 1 -17.71 -21.51 22.65
CA MET A 1 -16.80 -20.55 23.34
C MET A 1 -17.65 -19.60 24.17
N LYS A 2 -17.32 -19.38 25.45
CA LYS A 2 -18.04 -18.43 26.32
C LYS A 2 -17.66 -16.98 25.92
N PRO A 3 -18.55 -15.98 26.04
CA PRO A 3 -18.25 -14.60 25.68
C PRO A 3 -17.03 -14.01 26.39
N ILE A 4 -16.81 -14.37 27.66
CA ILE A 4 -15.63 -13.94 28.42
C ILE A 4 -14.32 -14.45 27.81
N THR A 5 -14.32 -15.66 27.24
CA THR A 5 -13.15 -16.21 26.55
C THR A 5 -12.88 -15.45 25.25
N ALA A 6 -13.94 -15.09 24.51
CA ALA A 6 -13.80 -14.26 23.30
C ALA A 6 -13.24 -12.87 23.64
N LEU A 7 -13.66 -12.26 24.76
CA LEU A 7 -13.12 -10.99 25.23
C LEU A 7 -11.61 -11.05 25.44
N TRP A 8 -11.10 -12.06 26.15
CA TRP A 8 -9.66 -12.20 26.38
C TRP A 8 -8.87 -12.41 25.08
N VAL A 9 -9.42 -13.17 24.13
CA VAL A 9 -8.80 -13.36 22.82
C VAL A 9 -8.74 -12.05 22.05
N PHE A 10 -9.87 -11.33 21.91
CA PHE A 10 -9.89 -10.03 21.24
C PHE A 10 -8.98 -9.01 21.92
N LEU A 11 -9.01 -8.95 23.24
CA LEU A 11 -8.18 -8.03 24.01
C LEU A 11 -6.69 -8.31 23.80
N LEU A 12 -6.27 -9.58 23.77
CA LEU A 12 -4.88 -9.94 23.50
C LEU A 12 -4.41 -9.39 22.14
N PHE A 13 -5.16 -9.64 21.06
CA PHE A 13 -4.79 -9.18 19.73
C PHE A 13 -4.85 -7.66 19.59
N ASN A 14 -5.85 -7.00 20.18
CA ASN A 14 -5.95 -5.55 20.13
C ASN A 14 -4.85 -4.88 20.98
N LEU A 15 -4.44 -5.47 22.11
CA LEU A 15 -3.31 -4.96 22.90
C LEU A 15 -1.97 -5.14 22.16
N LEU A 16 -1.80 -6.25 21.44
CA LEU A 16 -0.67 -6.41 20.54
C LEU A 16 -0.67 -5.32 19.45
N ALA A 17 -1.82 -5.04 18.85
CA ALA A 17 -1.95 -3.94 17.90
C ALA A 17 -1.63 -2.56 18.50
N ALA A 18 -2.06 -2.30 19.74
CA ALA A 18 -1.75 -1.05 20.45
C ALA A 18 -0.25 -0.86 20.66
N LEU A 19 0.49 -1.96 20.83
CA LEU A 19 1.93 -1.95 21.05
C LEU A 19 2.71 -1.81 19.74
N THR A 20 2.33 -2.58 18.72
CA THR A 20 3.19 -2.81 17.55
C THR A 20 2.69 -2.15 16.27
N SER A 21 1.40 -1.84 16.12
CA SER A 21 0.93 -1.26 14.86
C SER A 21 1.52 0.15 14.68
N PRO A 22 2.23 0.43 13.57
CA PRO A 22 2.69 1.77 13.25
C PRO A 22 1.50 2.69 12.95
N ILE A 23 1.72 4.00 13.05
CA ILE A 23 0.78 5.01 12.54
C ILE A 23 1.06 5.15 11.05
N GLU A 24 0.16 4.62 10.22
CA GLU A 24 0.30 4.60 8.76
C GLU A 24 -0.31 5.85 8.10
N ASP A 25 -1.14 6.59 8.83
CA ASP A 25 -1.91 7.72 8.34
C ASP A 25 -1.51 9.01 9.04
N CYS A 26 -0.99 9.96 8.27
CA CYS A 26 -0.59 11.27 8.78
C CYS A 26 -1.76 12.08 9.36
N ASP A 27 -2.99 11.85 8.88
CA ASP A 27 -4.18 12.48 9.45
C ASP A 27 -4.44 11.95 10.87
N GLU A 28 -4.09 10.69 11.18
CA GLU A 28 -4.13 10.19 12.55
C GLU A 28 -3.23 11.02 13.47
N THR A 29 -1.98 11.24 13.05
CA THR A 29 -1.01 12.05 13.80
C THR A 29 -1.49 13.49 13.95
N PHE A 30 -1.68 14.21 12.85
CA PHE A 30 -1.82 15.67 12.88
C PHE A 30 -3.23 16.14 13.21
N ASN A 31 -4.26 15.30 13.01
CA ASN A 31 -5.63 15.67 13.34
C ASN A 31 -6.19 15.04 14.63
N TYR A 32 -5.50 14.09 15.25
CA TYR A 32 -6.00 13.50 16.49
C TYR A 32 -4.92 13.42 17.57
N TRP A 33 -3.73 12.88 17.27
CA TRP A 33 -2.66 12.84 18.27
C TRP A 33 -2.15 14.23 18.66
N GLU A 34 -1.84 15.10 17.69
CA GLU A 34 -1.32 16.45 17.97
C GLU A 34 -2.34 17.37 18.68
N PRO A 35 -3.62 17.42 18.31
CA PRO A 35 -4.63 18.18 19.05
C PRO A 35 -4.89 17.62 20.45
N THR A 36 -4.86 16.29 20.63
CA THR A 36 -4.95 15.66 21.95
C THR A 36 -3.75 16.05 22.81
N HIS A 37 -2.55 16.01 22.22
CA HIS A 37 -1.32 16.47 22.85
C HIS A 37 -1.42 17.96 23.21
N TYR A 38 -2.01 18.79 22.35
CA TYR A 38 -2.24 20.22 22.62
C TYR A 38 -3.13 20.47 23.83
N LEU A 39 -4.28 19.79 23.94
CA LEU A 39 -5.13 19.92 25.13
C LEU A 39 -4.38 19.47 26.39
N ALA A 40 -3.55 18.44 26.28
CA ALA A 40 -2.87 17.85 27.40
C ALA A 40 -1.61 18.63 27.84
N HIS A 41 -0.89 19.27 26.91
CA HIS A 41 0.42 19.88 27.14
C HIS A 41 0.54 21.36 26.71
N SER A 42 -0.52 21.95 26.16
CA SER A 42 -0.62 23.35 25.69
C SER A 42 0.32 23.71 24.52
N TYR A 43 0.79 22.71 23.77
CA TYR A 43 1.49 22.88 22.50
C TYR A 43 1.33 21.65 21.61
N GLY A 44 1.56 21.81 20.31
CA GLY A 44 1.45 20.75 19.32
C GLY A 44 1.25 21.37 17.95
N LEU A 45 1.04 20.50 16.97
CA LEU A 45 0.73 20.90 15.61
C LEU A 45 -0.78 20.84 15.33
N GLN A 46 -1.24 21.64 14.37
CA GLN A 46 -2.61 21.70 13.91
C GLN A 46 -2.64 21.76 12.39
N THR A 47 -3.69 21.20 11.81
CA THR A 47 -4.01 21.38 10.39
C THR A 47 -5.03 22.51 10.23
N TRP A 48 -5.29 22.90 8.99
CA TRP A 48 -6.34 23.87 8.65
C TRP A 48 -7.73 23.42 9.12
N GLU A 49 -7.94 22.12 9.33
CA GLU A 49 -9.24 21.54 9.68
C GLU A 49 -9.70 21.90 11.09
N TYR A 50 -8.74 22.26 11.96
CA TYR A 50 -8.97 22.83 13.29
C TYR A 50 -9.07 24.36 13.29
N SER A 51 -8.95 25.03 12.16
CA SER A 51 -9.20 26.47 12.11
C SER A 51 -10.71 26.74 12.35
N PRO A 52 -11.06 27.75 13.18
CA PRO A 52 -12.41 28.25 13.33
C PRO A 52 -12.96 28.95 12.09
N ILE A 53 -12.35 28.83 10.91
CA ILE A 53 -12.99 29.16 9.64
C ILE A 53 -13.72 27.93 9.10
N TYR A 54 -13.10 26.76 9.21
CA TYR A 54 -13.57 25.50 8.62
C TYR A 54 -14.30 24.62 9.64
N SER A 55 -13.74 24.45 10.85
CA SER A 55 -14.28 23.59 11.92
C SER A 55 -14.81 22.24 11.43
N ILE A 56 -13.96 21.47 10.75
CA ILE A 56 -14.30 20.12 10.25
C ILE A 56 -13.67 19.00 11.08
N ARG A 57 -13.19 19.33 12.28
CA ARG A 57 -12.71 18.36 13.28
C ARG A 57 -13.39 18.60 14.63
N SER A 58 -13.66 17.53 15.37
CA SER A 58 -14.46 17.61 16.59
C SER A 58 -13.58 17.72 17.82
N TRP A 59 -13.63 18.86 18.51
CA TRP A 59 -13.00 19.02 19.82
C TRP A 59 -13.63 18.11 20.88
N ALA A 60 -14.90 17.73 20.71
CA ALA A 60 -15.55 16.75 21.60
C ALA A 60 -14.89 15.37 21.49
N TYR A 61 -14.57 14.92 20.27
CA TYR A 61 -13.90 13.64 20.04
C TYR A 61 -12.49 13.62 20.63
N VAL A 62 -11.67 14.64 20.33
CA VAL A 62 -10.31 14.77 20.88
C VAL A 62 -10.32 14.97 22.39
N GLY A 63 -11.21 15.80 22.92
CA GLY A 63 -11.34 16.07 24.36
C GLY A 63 -11.67 14.81 25.17
N LEU A 64 -12.52 13.93 24.64
CA LEU A 64 -12.83 12.64 25.26
C LEU A 64 -11.56 11.79 25.45
N HIS A 65 -10.69 11.73 24.45
CA HIS A 65 -9.47 10.93 24.48
C HIS A 65 -8.36 11.61 25.28
N ALA A 66 -8.29 12.95 25.27
CA ALA A 66 -7.41 13.71 26.15
C ALA A 66 -7.72 13.46 27.63
N LEU A 67 -9.00 13.34 27.99
CA LEU A 67 -9.43 12.96 29.33
C LEU A 67 -8.94 11.55 29.70
N VAL A 68 -9.05 10.58 28.78
CA VAL A 68 -8.51 9.22 28.95
C VAL A 68 -7.00 9.27 29.19
N GLY A 69 -6.23 9.96 28.35
CA GLY A 69 -4.79 10.14 28.52
C GLY A 69 -4.41 10.82 29.84
N SER A 70 -5.24 11.75 30.32
CA SER A 70 -5.00 12.44 31.59
C SER A 70 -5.02 11.52 32.80
N PHE A 71 -5.78 10.41 32.78
CA PHE A 71 -5.74 9.42 33.86
C PHE A 71 -4.37 8.76 34.00
N ARG A 72 -3.60 8.61 32.91
CA ARG A 72 -2.24 8.08 32.97
C ARG A 72 -1.31 8.95 33.82
N ARG A 73 -1.57 10.25 33.91
CA ARG A 73 -0.79 11.20 34.72
C ARG A 73 -0.97 11.02 36.22
N LEU A 74 -2.06 10.38 36.63
CA LEU A 74 -2.33 10.05 38.03
C LEU A 74 -1.55 8.80 38.49
N LEU A 75 -0.96 8.05 37.55
CA LEU A 75 -0.14 6.88 37.84
C LEU A 75 1.34 7.26 37.97
N PRO A 76 2.17 6.49 38.70
CA PRO A 76 3.60 6.74 38.84
C PRO A 76 4.34 6.87 37.49
N PHE A 77 5.43 7.64 37.49
CA PHE A 77 6.30 7.88 36.33
C PHE A 77 5.51 8.33 35.08
N PRO A 78 4.82 9.49 35.12
CA PRO A 78 4.07 9.98 33.98
C PRO A 78 5.04 10.41 32.87
N THR A 79 4.92 9.77 31.71
CA THR A 79 5.66 10.13 30.49
C THR A 79 4.67 10.39 29.35
N LYS A 80 5.04 11.25 28.41
CA LYS A 80 4.22 11.53 27.22
C LYS A 80 3.99 10.26 26.39
N VAL A 81 5.04 9.49 26.14
CA VAL A 81 4.93 8.17 25.48
C VAL A 81 3.99 7.23 26.25
N GLY A 82 4.00 7.29 27.59
CA GLY A 82 3.05 6.55 28.43
C GLY A 82 1.60 6.98 28.22
N GLU A 83 1.31 8.27 28.06
CA GLU A 83 -0.03 8.80 27.72
C GLU A 83 -0.50 8.28 26.36
N PHE A 84 0.39 8.31 25.35
CA PHE A 84 0.15 7.80 24.00
C PHE A 84 -0.30 6.33 24.03
N TYR A 85 0.51 5.44 24.63
CA TYR A 85 0.17 4.03 24.72
C TYR A 85 -1.06 3.76 25.61
N PHE A 86 -1.28 4.57 26.66
CA PHE A 86 -2.47 4.43 27.51
C PHE A 86 -3.77 4.67 26.73
N ILE A 87 -3.80 5.67 25.84
CA ILE A 87 -4.94 5.90 24.95
C ILE A 87 -5.12 4.70 24.00
N ARG A 88 -4.04 4.17 23.41
CA ARG A 88 -4.12 2.98 22.54
C ARG A 88 -4.62 1.74 23.28
N TYR A 89 -4.23 1.52 24.53
CA TYR A 89 -4.75 0.42 25.35
C TYR A 89 -6.24 0.60 25.67
N ALA A 90 -6.68 1.83 25.91
CA ALA A 90 -8.10 2.11 26.11
C ALA A 90 -8.91 1.82 24.83
N LEU A 91 -8.40 2.24 23.66
CA LEU A 91 -9.00 1.91 22.35
C LEU A 91 -9.05 0.39 22.14
N ALA A 92 -7.95 -0.32 22.41
CA ALA A 92 -7.89 -1.78 22.32
C ALA A 92 -8.94 -2.48 23.19
N PHE A 93 -9.10 -2.01 24.42
CA PHE A 93 -10.10 -2.52 25.37
C PHE A 93 -11.52 -2.26 24.91
N VAL A 94 -11.84 -1.02 24.52
CA VAL A 94 -13.17 -0.64 24.02
C VAL A 94 -13.53 -1.43 22.77
N CYS A 95 -12.59 -1.56 21.82
CA CYS A 95 -12.75 -2.38 20.62
C CYS A 95 -13.05 -3.84 20.99
N ALA A 96 -12.28 -4.44 21.92
CA ALA A 96 -12.48 -5.83 22.35
C ALA A 96 -13.85 -6.06 23.00
N VAL A 97 -14.33 -5.10 23.79
CA VAL A 97 -15.69 -5.13 24.35
C VAL A 97 -16.74 -5.10 23.24
N CYS A 98 -16.59 -4.20 22.25
CA CYS A 98 -17.52 -4.09 21.12
C CYS A 98 -17.53 -5.36 20.24
N GLN A 99 -16.36 -5.90 19.92
CA GLN A 99 -16.19 -7.18 19.20
C GLN A 99 -16.86 -8.32 19.96
N THR A 100 -16.70 -8.36 21.29
CA THR A 100 -17.31 -9.38 22.15
C THR A 100 -18.83 -9.27 22.19
N GLN A 101 -19.40 -8.06 22.23
CA GLN A 101 -20.84 -7.88 22.22
C GLN A 101 -21.45 -8.37 20.90
N LEU A 102 -20.85 -8.02 19.76
CA LEU A 102 -21.31 -8.52 18.47
C LEU A 102 -21.15 -10.04 18.36
N PHE A 103 -19.99 -10.59 18.75
CA PHE A 103 -19.76 -12.04 18.82
C PHE A 103 -20.83 -12.75 19.66
N ARG A 104 -21.15 -12.21 20.85
CA ARG A 104 -22.15 -12.79 21.75
C ARG A 104 -23.52 -12.82 21.06
N VAL A 105 -23.93 -11.71 20.43
CA VAL A 105 -25.22 -11.62 19.74
C VAL A 105 -25.28 -12.59 18.55
N ILE A 106 -24.24 -12.67 17.74
CA ILE A 106 -24.13 -13.63 16.63
C ILE A 106 -24.28 -15.07 17.17
N SER A 107 -23.63 -15.39 18.29
CA SER A 107 -23.64 -16.71 18.89
C SER A 107 -25.04 -17.14 19.39
N ILE A 108 -25.77 -16.23 20.03
CA ILE A 108 -27.09 -16.54 20.62
C ILE A 108 -28.26 -16.40 19.64
N THR A 109 -28.11 -15.61 18.58
CA THR A 109 -29.20 -15.31 17.63
C THR A 109 -29.04 -16.03 16.29
N LEU A 110 -27.81 -16.09 15.75
CA LEU A 110 -27.56 -16.70 14.44
C LEU A 110 -27.12 -18.15 14.59
N ASN A 111 -25.87 -18.36 14.97
CA ASN A 111 -25.30 -19.68 15.18
C ASN A 111 -23.96 -19.57 15.92
N PRO A 112 -23.69 -20.42 16.93
CA PRO A 112 -22.39 -20.45 17.60
C PRO A 112 -21.19 -20.69 16.67
N ARG A 113 -21.36 -21.42 15.56
CA ARG A 113 -20.31 -21.65 14.55
C ARG A 113 -20.01 -20.38 13.74
N ILE A 114 -21.04 -19.63 13.34
CA ILE A 114 -20.86 -18.34 12.66
C ILE A 114 -20.10 -17.38 13.58
N ALA A 115 -20.42 -17.34 14.88
CA ALA A 115 -19.69 -16.53 15.83
C ALA A 115 -18.20 -16.89 15.90
N LEU A 116 -17.87 -18.19 15.88
CA LEU A 116 -16.47 -18.64 15.88
C LEU A 116 -15.73 -18.22 14.60
N PHE A 117 -16.36 -18.34 13.43
CA PHE A 117 -15.75 -17.88 12.17
C PHE A 117 -15.59 -16.37 12.11
N PHE A 118 -16.56 -15.63 12.67
CA PHE A 118 -16.44 -14.18 12.84
C PHE A 118 -15.24 -13.83 13.71
N LEU A 119 -15.06 -14.51 14.84
CA LEU A 119 -13.89 -14.31 15.71
C LEU A 119 -12.58 -14.57 14.95
N LEU A 120 -12.50 -15.69 14.21
CA LEU A 120 -11.31 -16.01 13.42
C LEU A 120 -11.02 -14.91 12.38
N ALA A 121 -12.05 -14.45 11.66
CA ALA A 121 -11.91 -13.37 10.69
C ALA A 121 -11.40 -12.08 11.35
N MET A 122 -11.93 -11.70 12.51
CA MET A 122 -11.54 -10.48 13.20
C MET A 122 -10.10 -10.53 13.73
N ILE A 123 -9.60 -11.66 14.26
CA ILE A 123 -8.25 -11.72 14.85
C ILE A 123 -7.13 -11.98 13.85
N SER A 124 -7.44 -12.59 12.71
CA SER A 124 -6.42 -12.96 11.71
C SER A 124 -6.35 -11.99 10.53
N SER A 125 -7.25 -11.01 10.45
CA SER A 125 -7.24 -10.00 9.37
C SER A 125 -6.33 -8.82 9.71
N PRO A 126 -5.26 -8.56 8.93
CA PRO A 126 -4.40 -7.39 9.10
C PRO A 126 -5.13 -6.05 9.19
N GLY A 127 -6.21 -5.88 8.41
CA GLY A 127 -6.98 -4.64 8.43
C GLY A 127 -7.66 -4.38 9.79
N VAL A 128 -8.22 -5.42 10.42
CA VAL A 128 -8.84 -5.31 11.75
C VAL A 128 -7.79 -5.09 12.82
N PHE A 129 -6.63 -5.75 12.70
CA PHE A 129 -5.52 -5.55 13.64
C PHE A 129 -5.15 -4.07 13.74
N ARG A 130 -4.94 -3.38 12.61
CA ARG A 130 -4.65 -1.93 12.58
C ARG A 130 -5.82 -1.07 13.03
N ALA A 131 -7.00 -1.26 12.43
CA ALA A 131 -8.20 -0.49 12.74
C ALA A 131 -8.66 -0.61 14.22
N SER A 132 -8.28 -1.68 14.91
CA SER A 132 -8.66 -1.90 16.31
C SER A 132 -8.11 -0.85 17.27
N THR A 133 -6.98 -0.20 16.94
CA THR A 133 -6.29 0.76 17.82
C THR A 133 -5.87 2.06 17.15
N ALA A 134 -6.13 2.22 15.86
CA ALA A 134 -5.94 3.49 15.15
C ALA A 134 -6.86 4.55 15.76
N PHE A 135 -6.29 5.69 16.18
CA PHE A 135 -7.00 6.79 16.80
C PHE A 135 -7.70 7.67 15.74
N LEU A 136 -8.62 7.04 15.00
CA LEU A 136 -9.35 7.65 13.89
C LEU A 136 -10.87 7.59 14.14
N PRO A 137 -11.63 8.60 13.68
CA PRO A 137 -13.09 8.58 13.76
C PRO A 137 -13.73 7.39 13.04
N SER A 138 -13.06 6.85 12.01
CA SER A 138 -13.50 5.64 11.30
C SER A 138 -13.38 4.37 12.16
N SER A 139 -12.33 4.25 12.98
CA SER A 139 -12.18 3.19 13.99
C SER A 139 -13.24 3.30 15.07
N PHE A 140 -13.50 4.52 15.57
CA PHE A 140 -14.58 4.75 16.52
C PHE A 140 -15.96 4.41 15.93
N ALA A 141 -16.21 4.81 14.68
CA ALA A 141 -17.41 4.45 13.95
C ALA A 141 -17.53 2.91 13.79
N MET A 142 -16.42 2.20 13.54
CA MET A 142 -16.39 0.74 13.53
C MET A 142 -16.85 0.15 14.88
N TYR A 143 -16.40 0.70 16.01
CA TYR A 143 -16.82 0.24 17.34
C TYR A 143 -18.33 0.40 17.53
N THR A 144 -18.86 1.57 17.21
CA THR A 144 -20.29 1.86 17.33
C THR A 144 -21.13 1.09 16.31
N THR A 145 -20.61 0.79 15.13
CA THR A 145 -21.25 -0.09 14.15
C THR A 145 -21.41 -1.49 14.72
N MET A 146 -20.39 -2.03 15.41
CA MET A 146 -20.53 -3.33 16.09
C MET A 146 -21.66 -3.31 17.13
N LEU A 147 -21.77 -2.24 17.92
CA LEU A 147 -22.84 -2.09 18.92
C LEU A 147 -24.22 -1.90 18.27
N GLY A 148 -24.30 -1.11 17.19
CA GLY A 148 -25.52 -0.88 16.41
C GLY A 148 -26.02 -2.17 15.76
N MET A 149 -25.14 -2.89 15.06
CA MET A 149 -25.42 -4.21 14.50
C MET A 149 -25.83 -5.21 15.59
N ALA A 150 -25.13 -5.23 16.73
CA ALA A 150 -25.49 -6.10 17.84
C ALA A 150 -26.90 -5.80 18.39
N ALA A 151 -27.31 -4.53 18.42
CA ALA A 151 -28.66 -4.15 18.82
C ALA A 151 -29.72 -4.61 17.81
N PHE A 152 -29.50 -4.38 16.50
CA PHE A 152 -30.45 -4.79 15.46
C PHE A 152 -30.55 -6.31 15.29
N ILE A 153 -29.44 -7.04 15.41
CA ILE A 153 -29.45 -8.50 15.32
C ILE A 153 -30.12 -9.12 16.57
N ASN A 154 -30.05 -8.47 17.73
CA ASN A 154 -30.59 -9.03 18.98
C ASN A 154 -32.10 -8.79 19.14
N TRP A 155 -32.88 -9.81 18.82
CA TRP A 155 -34.33 -9.86 19.01
C TRP A 155 -34.82 -10.40 20.37
N ARG A 156 -33.93 -10.89 21.25
CA ARG A 156 -34.37 -11.47 22.53
C ARG A 156 -34.91 -10.34 23.43
N GLY A 157 -36.20 -10.41 23.72
CA GLY A 157 -36.94 -9.36 24.44
C GLY A 157 -37.51 -8.25 23.55
N GLY A 158 -37.60 -8.45 22.22
CA GLY A 158 -38.20 -7.50 21.28
C GLY A 158 -37.18 -6.75 20.41
N LEU A 159 -37.70 -5.92 19.48
CA LEU A 159 -36.89 -5.10 18.57
C LEU A 159 -36.22 -3.95 19.33
N ARG A 160 -34.89 -3.82 19.17
CA ARG A 160 -34.06 -2.81 19.84
C ARG A 160 -33.68 -1.65 18.93
N THR A 161 -34.56 -1.29 18.01
CA THR A 161 -34.38 -0.26 16.97
C THR A 161 -33.86 1.06 17.56
N ALA A 162 -34.41 1.51 18.69
CA ALA A 162 -33.98 2.74 19.35
C ALA A 162 -32.49 2.69 19.77
N GLN A 163 -32.03 1.55 20.29
CA GLN A 163 -30.64 1.34 20.68
C GLN A 163 -29.71 1.24 19.46
N GLY A 164 -30.17 0.58 18.39
CA GLY A 164 -29.42 0.48 17.14
C GLY A 164 -29.22 1.85 16.49
N VAL A 165 -30.29 2.63 16.34
CA VAL A 165 -30.26 4.02 15.83
C VAL A 165 -29.33 4.88 16.68
N PHE A 166 -29.43 4.78 18.00
CA PHE A 166 -28.57 5.54 18.90
C PHE A 166 -27.08 5.26 18.65
N TRP A 167 -26.67 3.99 18.57
CA TRP A 167 -25.25 3.66 18.36
C TRP A 167 -24.72 4.11 17.00
N PHE A 168 -25.48 3.91 15.91
CA PHE A 168 -25.07 4.44 14.60
C PHE A 168 -24.98 5.98 14.60
N ALA A 169 -25.88 6.66 15.33
CA ALA A 169 -25.80 8.10 15.49
C ALA A 169 -24.59 8.55 16.32
N VAL A 170 -24.25 7.85 17.41
CA VAL A 170 -23.01 8.13 18.18
C VAL A 170 -21.79 8.01 17.26
N GLY A 171 -21.73 6.96 16.43
CA GLY A 171 -20.68 6.77 15.44
C GLY A 171 -20.64 7.84 14.37
N GLY A 172 -21.80 8.30 13.89
CA GLY A 172 -21.91 9.37 12.90
C GLY A 172 -21.56 10.76 13.44
N VAL A 173 -21.95 11.06 14.67
CA VAL A 173 -21.82 12.40 15.26
C VAL A 173 -20.42 12.61 15.86
N LEU A 174 -19.91 11.66 16.63
CA LEU A 174 -18.58 11.78 17.26
C LEU A 174 -17.48 11.15 16.42
N GLY A 175 -17.80 10.14 15.62
CA GLY A 175 -16.87 9.48 14.72
C GLY A 175 -16.96 10.09 13.32
N TRP A 176 -17.47 9.31 12.37
CA TRP A 176 -17.51 9.68 10.96
C TRP A 176 -18.95 9.67 10.43
N PRO A 177 -19.51 10.82 9.97
CA PRO A 177 -20.93 10.97 9.67
C PRO A 177 -21.46 10.01 8.61
N PHE A 178 -20.62 9.64 7.64
CA PHE A 178 -21.01 8.72 6.58
C PHE A 178 -21.35 7.31 7.10
N SER A 179 -20.83 6.91 8.27
CA SER A 179 -21.10 5.60 8.89
C SER A 179 -22.58 5.33 9.18
N VAL A 180 -23.41 6.38 9.30
CA VAL A 180 -24.87 6.25 9.46
C VAL A 180 -25.50 5.49 8.29
N ALA A 181 -24.89 5.50 7.09
CA ALA A 181 -25.37 4.73 5.94
C ALA A 181 -25.44 3.22 6.22
N LEU A 182 -24.60 2.68 7.11
CA LEU A 182 -24.61 1.26 7.50
C LEU A 182 -25.88 0.87 8.27
N ALA A 183 -26.62 1.83 8.83
CA ALA A 183 -27.90 1.58 9.49
C ALA A 183 -29.05 1.35 8.50
N VAL A 184 -28.92 1.82 7.25
CA VAL A 184 -30.01 1.86 6.25
C VAL A 184 -30.69 0.50 6.07
N PRO A 185 -29.97 -0.63 5.87
CA PRO A 185 -30.64 -1.91 5.66
C PRO A 185 -31.52 -2.34 6.84
N PHE A 186 -31.09 -2.05 8.07
CA PHE A 186 -31.84 -2.38 9.28
C PHE A 186 -33.09 -1.50 9.44
N LEU A 187 -33.00 -0.23 9.06
CA LEU A 187 -34.15 0.68 9.08
C LEU A 187 -35.18 0.34 8.01
N VAL A 188 -34.73 -0.09 6.83
CA VAL A 188 -35.60 -0.61 5.78
C VAL A 188 -36.34 -1.86 6.28
N GLU A 189 -35.66 -2.79 6.97
CA GLU A 189 -36.31 -3.95 7.59
C GLU A 189 -37.42 -3.54 8.56
N GLU A 190 -37.13 -2.62 9.48
CA GLU A 190 -38.10 -2.09 10.45
C GLU A 190 -39.32 -1.48 9.75
N GLY A 191 -39.10 -0.69 8.70
CA GLY A 191 -40.17 -0.08 7.90
C GLY A 191 -41.04 -1.11 7.20
N VAL A 192 -40.44 -2.13 6.59
CA VAL A 192 -41.18 -3.24 5.96
C VAL A 192 -42.01 -4.00 6.99
N LEU A 193 -41.42 -4.35 8.14
CA LEU A 193 -42.13 -5.04 9.23
C LEU A 193 -43.26 -4.17 9.82
N ALA A 194 -43.07 -2.86 9.90
CA ALA A 194 -44.07 -1.92 10.37
C ALA A 194 -45.30 -1.86 9.44
N VAL A 195 -45.07 -1.84 8.13
CA VAL A 195 -46.16 -1.79 7.12
C VAL A 195 -46.90 -3.12 7.03
N VAL A 196 -46.17 -4.24 7.04
CA VAL A 196 -46.77 -5.58 6.85
C VAL A 196 -47.59 -6.03 8.06
N ASN A 197 -47.19 -5.67 9.28
CA ASN A 197 -47.83 -6.15 10.51
C ASN A 197 -48.95 -5.22 11.03
N GLY A 198 -49.41 -4.27 10.20
CA GLY A 198 -50.56 -3.41 10.50
C GLY A 198 -50.28 -2.21 11.42
N LYS A 199 -51.35 -1.49 11.77
CA LYS A 199 -51.29 -0.16 12.40
C LYS A 199 -50.57 -0.14 13.75
N GLU A 200 -50.74 -1.15 14.59
CA GLU A 200 -50.08 -1.20 15.91
C GLU A 200 -48.57 -1.37 15.80
N ALA A 201 -48.12 -2.27 14.92
CA ALA A 201 -46.70 -2.48 14.64
C ALA A 201 -46.06 -1.21 14.06
N PHE A 202 -46.78 -0.50 13.19
CA PHE A 202 -46.37 0.79 12.66
C PHE A 202 -46.17 1.85 13.75
N VAL A 203 -47.16 2.04 14.62
CA VAL A 203 -47.06 3.01 15.73
C VAL A 203 -45.90 2.63 16.68
N ALA A 204 -45.70 1.34 16.94
CA ALA A 204 -44.60 0.87 17.78
C ALA A 204 -43.23 1.14 17.13
N ALA A 205 -43.10 0.93 15.82
CA ALA A 205 -41.88 1.24 15.06
C ALA A 205 -41.55 2.73 15.07
N VAL A 206 -42.54 3.59 14.79
CA VAL A 206 -42.39 5.05 14.86
C VAL A 206 -41.96 5.47 16.27
N ARG A 207 -42.58 4.92 17.33
CA ARG A 207 -42.19 5.22 18.71
C ARG A 207 -40.74 4.81 19.00
N ARG A 208 -40.28 3.65 18.53
CA ARG A 208 -38.88 3.23 18.68
C ARG A 208 -37.93 4.15 17.93
N LEU A 209 -38.27 4.54 16.70
CA LEU A 209 -37.47 5.46 15.90
C LEU A 209 -37.37 6.84 16.55
N VAL A 210 -38.50 7.42 16.99
CA VAL A 210 -38.54 8.71 17.70
C VAL A 210 -37.71 8.66 18.98
N LYS A 211 -37.77 7.56 19.75
CA LYS A 211 -36.91 7.39 20.94
C LYS A 211 -35.42 7.34 20.59
N GLY A 212 -35.06 6.60 19.53
CA GLY A 212 -33.68 6.52 19.04
C GLY A 212 -33.16 7.88 18.60
N VAL A 213 -33.89 8.55 17.71
CA VAL A 213 -33.57 9.89 17.19
C VAL A 213 -33.52 10.92 18.33
N GLY A 214 -34.48 10.89 19.25
CA GLY A 214 -34.50 11.79 20.41
C GLY A 214 -33.26 11.62 21.31
N ALA A 215 -32.80 10.39 21.53
CA ALA A 215 -31.54 10.13 22.24
C ALA A 215 -30.32 10.60 21.44
N SER A 216 -30.33 10.43 20.11
CA SER A 216 -29.27 10.91 19.21
C SER A 216 -29.14 12.44 19.21
N VAL A 217 -30.25 13.18 19.34
CA VAL A 217 -30.24 14.64 19.45
C VAL A 217 -29.42 15.10 20.65
N LEU A 218 -29.44 14.38 21.78
CA LEU A 218 -28.61 14.72 22.94
C LEU A 218 -27.11 14.64 22.63
N VAL A 219 -26.71 13.66 21.81
CA VAL A 219 -25.30 13.51 21.38
C VAL A 219 -24.91 14.65 20.44
N VAL A 220 -25.79 15.01 19.50
CA VAL A 220 -25.59 16.17 18.61
C VAL A 220 -25.48 17.46 19.42
N LEU A 221 -26.36 17.67 20.39
CA LEU A 221 -26.32 18.86 21.26
C LEU A 221 -25.04 18.91 22.09
N ALA A 222 -24.57 17.77 22.61
CA ALA A 222 -23.31 17.70 23.35
C ALA A 222 -22.11 18.03 22.44
N GLU A 223 -22.02 17.42 21.25
CA GLU A 223 -20.98 17.68 20.26
C GLU A 223 -20.98 19.16 19.85
N PHE A 224 -22.14 19.69 19.47
CA PHE A 224 -22.33 21.08 19.09
C PHE A 224 -21.91 22.03 20.22
N THR A 225 -22.34 21.77 21.46
CA THR A 225 -22.03 22.64 22.60
C THR A 225 -20.53 22.65 22.90
N ILE A 226 -19.90 21.48 22.94
CA ILE A 226 -18.46 21.36 23.23
C ILE A 226 -17.66 22.00 22.10
N SER A 227 -17.85 21.57 20.85
CA SER A 227 -17.08 22.08 19.71
C SER A 227 -17.31 23.57 19.51
N SER A 228 -18.54 24.09 19.67
CA SER A 228 -18.80 25.53 19.56
C SER A 228 -18.12 26.34 20.67
N THR A 229 -18.00 25.77 21.88
CA THR A 229 -17.29 26.42 22.98
C THR A 229 -15.79 26.51 22.68
N PHE A 230 -15.19 25.42 22.20
CA PHE A 230 -13.76 25.40 21.85
C PHE A 230 -13.44 26.33 20.67
N TYR A 231 -14.28 26.36 19.65
CA TYR A 231 -14.12 27.24 18.49
C TYR A 231 -14.55 28.70 18.73
N ARG A 232 -15.21 28.99 19.86
CA ARG A 232 -15.90 30.27 20.14
C ARG A 232 -16.88 30.71 19.04
N ARG A 233 -17.43 29.76 18.28
CA ARG A 233 -18.42 30.00 17.22
C ARG A 233 -19.38 28.82 17.09
N PRO A 234 -20.67 29.03 16.75
CA PRO A 234 -21.59 27.94 16.47
C PRO A 234 -21.05 27.01 15.37
N SER A 235 -20.77 25.76 15.72
CA SER A 235 -20.13 24.79 14.82
C SER A 235 -20.81 23.43 14.94
N LEU A 236 -21.44 22.98 13.86
CA LEU A 236 -21.99 21.63 13.76
C LEU A 236 -21.03 20.77 12.92
N VAL A 237 -20.01 20.24 13.58
CA VAL A 237 -18.86 19.60 12.91
C VAL A 237 -19.26 18.46 11.96
N PRO A 238 -20.18 17.53 12.32
CA PRO A 238 -20.58 16.46 11.42
C PRO A 238 -21.23 16.97 10.12
N LEU A 239 -21.98 18.07 10.20
CA LEU A 239 -22.55 18.71 9.01
C LEU A 239 -21.46 19.34 8.16
N ASN A 240 -20.51 20.05 8.77
CA ASN A 240 -19.40 20.68 8.03
C ASN A 240 -18.55 19.63 7.29
N ILE A 241 -18.31 18.46 7.91
CA ILE A 241 -17.62 17.33 7.26
C ILE A 241 -18.38 16.86 6.01
N VAL A 242 -19.71 16.72 6.11
CA VAL A 242 -20.55 16.30 4.97
C VAL A 242 -20.54 17.36 3.87
N LEU A 243 -20.69 18.64 4.24
CA LEU A 243 -20.65 19.75 3.29
C LEU A 243 -19.31 19.79 2.54
N TYR A 244 -18.20 19.67 3.25
CA TYR A 244 -16.87 19.64 2.65
C TYR A 244 -16.66 18.44 1.72
N ASN A 245 -17.06 17.23 2.12
CA ASN A 245 -16.77 16.03 1.33
C ASN A 245 -17.68 15.83 0.12
N VAL A 246 -18.93 16.30 0.19
CA VAL A 246 -19.96 16.01 -0.84
C VAL A 246 -20.21 17.21 -1.75
N PHE A 247 -20.10 18.44 -1.22
CA PHE A 247 -20.58 19.65 -1.91
C PHE A 247 -19.45 20.64 -2.24
N SER A 248 -18.19 20.29 -2.02
CA SER A 248 -17.06 21.14 -2.39
C SER A 248 -16.82 21.18 -3.91
N PRO A 249 -16.38 22.33 -4.45
CA PRO A 249 -15.96 22.42 -5.84
C PRO A 249 -14.69 21.58 -6.11
N PRO A 250 -14.35 21.26 -7.38
CA PRO A 250 -13.27 20.32 -7.70
C PRO A 250 -11.86 20.65 -7.19
N HIS A 251 -11.56 21.93 -6.92
CA HIS A 251 -10.28 22.38 -6.36
C HIS A 251 -10.24 22.32 -4.82
N LYS A 252 -11.34 21.91 -4.18
CA LYS A 252 -11.50 21.69 -2.74
C LYS A 252 -12.05 20.28 -2.50
N GLY A 253 -12.11 19.87 -1.25
CA GLY A 253 -12.69 18.57 -0.90
C GLY A 253 -11.68 17.43 -0.93
N PRO A 254 -12.15 16.18 -0.83
CA PRO A 254 -11.28 15.03 -0.54
C PRO A 254 -10.28 14.71 -1.66
N ASN A 255 -10.56 15.14 -2.90
CA ASN A 255 -9.72 14.82 -4.06
C ASN A 255 -8.40 15.60 -4.10
N ILE A 256 -8.24 16.68 -3.32
CA ILE A 256 -7.03 17.53 -3.32
C ILE A 256 -5.78 16.79 -2.83
N TYR A 257 -5.96 15.66 -2.16
CA TYR A 257 -4.89 14.78 -1.69
C TYR A 257 -4.61 13.60 -2.64
N GLY A 258 -5.25 13.56 -3.80
CA GLY A 258 -5.12 12.51 -4.81
C GLY A 258 -6.33 11.58 -4.89
N THR A 259 -6.36 10.76 -5.95
CA THR A 259 -7.44 9.81 -6.24
C THR A 259 -6.89 8.45 -6.62
N GLU A 260 -7.68 7.40 -6.41
CA GLU A 260 -7.28 6.00 -6.62
C GLU A 260 -8.18 5.29 -7.64
N PRO A 261 -7.69 4.28 -8.38
CA PRO A 261 -8.47 3.56 -9.37
C PRO A 261 -9.62 2.76 -8.74
N TRP A 262 -10.60 2.34 -9.56
CA TRP A 262 -11.76 1.57 -9.10
C TRP A 262 -11.38 0.25 -8.39
N SER A 263 -10.24 -0.35 -8.76
CA SER A 263 -9.76 -1.61 -8.22
C SER A 263 -9.07 -1.50 -6.85
N PHE A 264 -8.88 -0.27 -6.34
CA PHE A 264 -8.18 0.00 -5.09
C PHE A 264 -8.72 -0.82 -3.92
N TYR A 265 -10.03 -0.75 -3.64
CA TYR A 265 -10.61 -1.48 -2.49
C TYR A 265 -10.57 -2.99 -2.67
N ILE A 266 -10.63 -3.51 -3.89
CA ILE A 266 -10.46 -4.95 -4.11
C ILE A 266 -9.04 -5.39 -3.74
N ARG A 267 -8.02 -4.67 -4.22
CA ARG A 267 -6.61 -4.97 -3.88
C ARG A 267 -6.35 -4.80 -2.39
N ASN A 268 -6.75 -3.65 -1.84
CA ASN A 268 -6.58 -3.33 -0.44
C ASN A 268 -7.27 -4.35 0.48
N LEU A 269 -8.54 -4.66 0.25
CA LEU A 269 -9.27 -5.63 1.08
C LEU A 269 -8.76 -7.07 0.88
N LEU A 270 -8.26 -7.45 -0.29
CA LEU A 270 -7.61 -8.76 -0.48
C LEU A 270 -6.34 -8.87 0.38
N LEU A 271 -5.56 -7.80 0.43
CA LEU A 271 -4.37 -7.74 1.27
C LEU A 271 -4.73 -7.76 2.78
N ASN A 272 -5.84 -7.12 3.16
CA ASN A 272 -6.26 -6.98 4.55
C ASN A 272 -7.16 -8.08 5.11
N PHE A 273 -7.86 -8.83 4.25
CA PHE A 273 -8.82 -9.85 4.63
C PHE A 273 -8.65 -11.17 3.86
N HIS A 274 -7.69 -11.27 2.92
CA HIS A 274 -7.30 -12.51 2.23
C HIS A 274 -8.51 -13.35 1.79
N ILE A 275 -8.65 -14.61 2.22
CA ILE A 275 -9.82 -15.47 1.93
C ILE A 275 -11.16 -14.92 2.43
N PHE A 276 -11.17 -14.08 3.47
CA PHE A 276 -12.42 -13.57 4.05
C PHE A 276 -13.10 -12.54 3.14
N LEU A 277 -12.38 -11.80 2.30
CA LEU A 277 -13.01 -10.92 1.31
C LEU A 277 -13.84 -11.70 0.27
N PRO A 278 -13.30 -12.68 -0.48
CA PRO A 278 -14.09 -13.46 -1.42
C PRO A 278 -15.23 -14.19 -0.70
N LEU A 279 -15.02 -14.71 0.51
CA LEU A 279 -16.10 -15.26 1.32
C LEU A 279 -17.18 -14.21 1.63
N ALA A 280 -16.82 -12.98 1.99
CA ALA A 280 -17.77 -11.90 2.24
C ALA A 280 -18.59 -11.56 0.99
N LEU A 281 -17.93 -11.49 -0.18
CA LEU A 281 -18.57 -11.23 -1.48
C LEU A 281 -19.47 -12.39 -1.94
N LEU A 282 -19.18 -13.63 -1.53
CA LEU A 282 -19.99 -14.81 -1.83
C LEU A 282 -21.26 -14.92 -0.96
N SER A 283 -21.40 -14.13 0.10
CA SER A 283 -22.51 -14.29 1.05
C SER A 283 -23.89 -14.11 0.42
N LEU A 284 -24.08 -13.09 -0.41
CA LEU A 284 -25.33 -12.85 -1.13
C LEU A 284 -25.58 -13.90 -2.24
N PRO A 285 -24.64 -14.20 -3.15
CA PRO A 285 -24.81 -15.27 -4.14
C PRO A 285 -25.15 -16.63 -3.51
N LEU A 286 -24.42 -17.04 -2.46
CA LEU A 286 -24.66 -18.31 -1.77
C LEU A 286 -26.04 -18.36 -1.11
N PHE A 287 -26.46 -17.25 -0.49
CA PHE A 287 -27.78 -17.15 0.11
C PHE A 287 -28.90 -17.27 -0.94
N ILE A 288 -28.77 -16.59 -2.09
CA ILE A 288 -29.73 -16.68 -3.19
C ILE A 288 -29.81 -18.12 -3.72
N LEU A 289 -28.66 -18.75 -3.98
CA LEU A 289 -28.60 -20.14 -4.43
C LEU A 289 -29.29 -21.09 -3.43
N LEU A 290 -29.02 -20.95 -2.13
CA LEU A 290 -29.65 -21.77 -1.10
C LEU A 290 -31.18 -21.66 -1.10
N LYS A 291 -31.73 -20.45 -1.31
CA LYS A 291 -33.18 -20.25 -1.39
C LYS A 291 -33.77 -20.82 -2.67
N LEU A 292 -33.09 -20.69 -3.80
CA LEU A 292 -33.51 -21.31 -5.06
C LEU A 292 -33.58 -22.84 -4.95
N PHE A 293 -32.58 -23.48 -4.34
CA PHE A 293 -32.56 -24.95 -4.18
C PHE A 293 -33.53 -25.47 -3.11
N SER A 294 -33.79 -24.71 -2.05
CA SER A 294 -34.72 -25.11 -0.97
C SER A 294 -36.20 -24.85 -1.29
N ARG A 295 -36.52 -24.17 -2.41
CA ARG A 295 -37.87 -23.75 -2.82
C ARG A 295 -38.63 -22.94 -1.75
N GLN A 296 -37.92 -22.34 -0.81
CA GLN A 296 -38.52 -21.47 0.20
C GLN A 296 -38.66 -20.04 -0.36
N PRO A 297 -39.77 -19.32 -0.07
CA PRO A 297 -39.94 -17.93 -0.50
C PRO A 297 -38.78 -17.04 -0.01
N LEU A 298 -38.28 -16.11 -0.84
CA LEU A 298 -37.19 -15.21 -0.44
C LEU A 298 -37.52 -14.41 0.84
N ALA A 299 -38.81 -14.08 1.03
CA ALA A 299 -39.35 -13.45 2.23
C ALA A 299 -39.00 -14.19 3.52
N SER A 300 -38.89 -15.53 3.48
CA SER A 300 -38.48 -16.37 4.62
C SER A 300 -37.00 -16.22 5.04
N GLY A 301 -36.24 -15.36 4.36
CA GLY A 301 -34.85 -15.03 4.70
C GLY A 301 -34.49 -13.55 4.55
N LEU A 302 -35.50 -12.67 4.58
CA LEU A 302 -35.34 -11.21 4.56
C LEU A 302 -34.31 -10.73 5.59
N ARG A 303 -34.30 -11.33 6.78
CA ARG A 303 -33.34 -11.01 7.85
C ARG A 303 -31.89 -11.27 7.47
N THR A 304 -31.63 -12.40 6.84
CA THR A 304 -30.27 -12.73 6.40
C THR A 304 -29.81 -11.72 5.35
N LEU A 305 -30.71 -11.30 4.44
CA LEU A 305 -30.42 -10.23 3.47
C LEU A 305 -30.09 -8.89 4.16
N VAL A 306 -30.81 -8.55 5.22
CA VAL A 306 -30.56 -7.34 6.02
C VAL A 306 -29.21 -7.41 6.72
N PHE A 307 -28.80 -8.58 7.22
CA PHE A 307 -27.51 -8.73 7.90
C PHE A 307 -26.31 -8.69 6.95
N ILE A 308 -26.48 -9.14 5.70
CA ILE A 308 -25.38 -9.17 4.73
C ILE A 308 -25.23 -7.87 3.92
N SER A 309 -26.30 -7.11 3.75
CA SER A 309 -26.33 -5.92 2.88
C SER A 309 -25.47 -4.72 3.34
N PRO A 310 -25.18 -4.47 4.64
CA PRO A 310 -24.38 -3.32 5.04
C PRO A 310 -22.99 -3.30 4.39
N PHE A 311 -22.33 -4.45 4.27
CA PHE A 311 -21.03 -4.55 3.61
C PHE A 311 -21.11 -4.20 2.11
N TYR A 312 -22.10 -4.74 1.40
CA TYR A 312 -22.28 -4.45 -0.03
C TYR A 312 -22.65 -2.98 -0.29
N LEU A 313 -23.54 -2.42 0.54
CA LEU A 313 -23.94 -1.01 0.47
C LEU A 313 -22.71 -0.12 0.63
N TRP A 314 -21.92 -0.37 1.67
CA TRP A 314 -20.72 0.40 1.95
C TRP A 314 -19.67 0.29 0.84
N LEU A 315 -19.39 -0.94 0.42
CA LEU A 315 -18.43 -1.20 -0.66
C LEU A 315 -18.86 -0.49 -1.95
N ALA A 316 -20.16 -0.49 -2.29
CA ALA A 316 -20.67 0.20 -3.46
C ALA A 316 -20.50 1.73 -3.37
N ILE A 317 -20.88 2.33 -2.22
CA ILE A 317 -20.78 3.79 -2.01
C ILE A 317 -19.33 4.25 -2.18
N PHE A 318 -18.37 3.59 -1.50
CA PHE A 318 -16.97 4.03 -1.50
C PHE A 318 -16.21 3.62 -2.76
N SER A 319 -16.54 2.50 -3.40
CA SER A 319 -15.94 2.17 -4.70
C SER A 319 -16.31 3.16 -5.80
N ALA A 320 -17.47 3.81 -5.69
CA ALA A 320 -17.91 4.85 -6.61
C ALA A 320 -17.22 6.21 -6.39
N GLN A 321 -16.60 6.46 -5.22
CA GLN A 321 -15.92 7.73 -4.96
C GLN A 321 -14.54 7.76 -5.64
N PRO A 322 -14.11 8.89 -6.24
CA PRO A 322 -12.77 9.01 -6.84
C PRO A 322 -11.65 8.87 -5.80
N HIS A 323 -11.74 9.63 -4.72
CA HIS A 323 -10.83 9.55 -3.58
C HIS A 323 -11.14 8.31 -2.73
N LYS A 324 -10.10 7.54 -2.40
CA LYS A 324 -10.22 6.29 -1.66
C LYS A 324 -9.05 6.17 -0.71
N GLU A 325 -9.33 5.72 0.50
CA GLU A 325 -8.34 5.50 1.55
C GLU A 325 -8.70 4.24 2.32
N GLU A 326 -7.71 3.54 2.86
CA GLU A 326 -7.96 2.30 3.59
C GLU A 326 -8.93 2.49 4.76
N ARG A 327 -8.73 3.55 5.54
CA ARG A 327 -9.52 3.85 6.74
C ARG A 327 -11.01 4.06 6.49
N PHE A 328 -11.41 4.39 5.26
CA PHE A 328 -12.82 4.53 4.90
C PHE A 328 -13.57 3.20 4.96
N MET A 329 -12.86 2.07 4.89
CA MET A 329 -13.46 0.74 5.01
C MET A 329 -13.61 0.26 6.46
N TYR A 330 -12.94 0.90 7.44
CA TYR A 330 -12.95 0.46 8.84
C TYR A 330 -14.37 0.27 9.39
N PRO A 331 -15.33 1.20 9.19
CA PRO A 331 -16.69 1.05 9.71
C PRO A 331 -17.40 -0.22 9.21
N ALA A 332 -17.04 -0.74 8.03
CA ALA A 332 -17.65 -1.92 7.42
C ALA A 332 -16.93 -3.24 7.71
N TYR A 333 -15.76 -3.23 8.35
CA TYR A 333 -15.02 -4.45 8.68
C TYR A 333 -15.83 -5.49 9.48
N PRO A 334 -16.66 -5.10 10.48
CA PRO A 334 -17.51 -6.06 11.18
C PRO A 334 -18.56 -6.71 10.28
N ALA A 335 -19.11 -5.96 9.30
CA ALA A 335 -20.06 -6.48 8.33
C ALA A 335 -19.37 -7.41 7.32
N LEU A 336 -18.17 -7.07 6.86
CA LEU A 336 -17.33 -7.93 6.03
C LEU A 336 -17.07 -9.27 6.74
N ALA A 337 -16.59 -9.23 7.98
CA ALA A 337 -16.29 -10.41 8.77
C ALA A 337 -17.54 -11.27 9.04
N LEU A 338 -18.70 -10.65 9.27
CA LEU A 338 -19.97 -11.36 9.42
C LEU A 338 -20.37 -12.06 8.11
N ASN A 339 -20.27 -11.38 6.98
CA ASN A 339 -20.57 -11.98 5.66
C ASN A 339 -19.65 -13.17 5.38
N ALA A 340 -18.35 -13.01 5.63
CA ALA A 340 -17.38 -14.09 5.46
C ALA A 340 -17.73 -15.31 6.34
N ALA A 341 -18.10 -15.07 7.60
CA ALA A 341 -18.50 -16.10 8.54
C ALA A 341 -19.78 -16.84 8.13
N ILE A 342 -20.77 -16.11 7.61
CA ILE A 342 -22.02 -16.69 7.07
C ILE A 342 -21.71 -17.57 5.85
N SER A 343 -20.94 -17.06 4.89
CA SER A 343 -20.54 -17.83 3.70
C SER A 343 -19.79 -19.09 4.06
N LEU A 344 -18.82 -18.98 4.97
CA LEU A 344 -18.04 -20.12 5.43
C LEU A 344 -18.94 -21.16 6.11
N HIS A 345 -19.91 -20.72 6.93
CA HIS A 345 -20.88 -21.62 7.53
C HIS A 345 -21.74 -22.36 6.49
N ILE A 346 -22.23 -21.66 5.47
CA ILE A 346 -23.03 -22.24 4.38
C ILE A 346 -22.19 -23.26 3.59
N LEU A 347 -20.98 -22.88 3.19
CA LEU A 347 -20.07 -23.76 2.42
C LEU A 347 -19.71 -25.01 3.21
N LEU A 348 -19.39 -24.88 4.50
CA LEU A 348 -19.04 -26.04 5.34
C LEU A 348 -20.25 -26.93 5.62
N ALA A 349 -21.46 -26.36 5.75
CA ALA A 349 -22.68 -27.15 5.86
C ALA A 349 -22.95 -27.94 4.57
N ALA A 350 -22.70 -27.35 3.40
CA ALA A 350 -22.82 -28.04 2.11
C ALA A 350 -21.77 -29.15 1.94
N LEU A 351 -20.51 -28.88 2.29
CA LEU A 351 -19.41 -29.86 2.22
C LEU A 351 -19.63 -31.03 3.19
N GLY A 352 -20.20 -30.76 4.37
CA GLY A 352 -20.48 -31.76 5.39
C GLY A 352 -21.58 -32.76 5.06
N GLN A 353 -22.36 -32.55 3.99
CA GLN A 353 -23.37 -33.51 3.56
C GLN A 353 -22.72 -34.69 2.84
N SER A 354 -22.99 -35.90 3.34
CA SER A 354 -22.60 -37.17 2.72
C SER A 354 -23.79 -37.71 1.93
N SER A 355 -23.77 -37.55 0.60
CA SER A 355 -24.80 -38.06 -0.30
C SER A 355 -24.15 -38.75 -1.48
N SER A 356 -24.47 -40.03 -1.71
CA SER A 356 -23.98 -40.82 -2.85
C SER A 356 -24.42 -40.26 -4.22
N ARG A 357 -25.43 -39.37 -4.21
CA ARG A 357 -26.02 -38.74 -5.40
C ARG A 357 -25.28 -37.48 -5.87
N THR A 358 -24.39 -36.90 -5.07
CA THR A 358 -23.66 -35.66 -5.43
C THR A 358 -22.16 -35.92 -5.50
N LEU A 359 -21.46 -35.25 -6.43
CA LEU A 359 -20.00 -35.41 -6.59
C LEU A 359 -19.24 -35.11 -5.29
N ILE A 360 -19.64 -34.03 -4.61
CA ILE A 360 -19.07 -33.59 -3.33
C ILE A 360 -19.38 -34.59 -2.22
N GLY A 361 -20.56 -35.20 -2.20
CA GLY A 361 -20.95 -36.19 -1.19
C GLY A 361 -20.14 -37.49 -1.26
N ARG A 362 -19.48 -37.79 -2.39
CA ARG A 362 -18.59 -38.95 -2.57
C ARG A 362 -17.16 -38.72 -2.07
N VAL A 363 -16.76 -37.46 -1.84
CA VAL A 363 -15.42 -37.15 -1.34
C VAL A 363 -15.29 -37.62 0.12
N PRO A 364 -14.22 -38.34 0.49
CA PRO A 364 -14.02 -38.79 1.87
C PRO A 364 -14.03 -37.64 2.88
N ALA A 365 -14.67 -37.84 4.04
CA ALA A 365 -14.79 -36.82 5.07
C ALA A 365 -13.43 -36.29 5.55
N GLY A 366 -12.42 -37.17 5.67
CA GLY A 366 -11.05 -36.79 6.02
C GLY A 366 -10.41 -35.84 5.01
N LEU A 367 -10.62 -36.07 3.70
CA LEU A 367 -10.09 -35.20 2.65
C LEU A 367 -10.80 -33.85 2.63
N LYS A 368 -12.13 -33.82 2.82
CA LYS A 368 -12.88 -32.57 2.97
C LYS A 368 -12.39 -31.73 4.15
N LEU A 369 -12.19 -32.38 5.30
CA LEU A 369 -11.67 -31.72 6.49
C LEU A 369 -10.25 -31.19 6.26
N LEU A 370 -9.38 -31.96 5.61
CA LEU A 370 -8.02 -31.53 5.27
C LEU A 370 -8.04 -30.28 4.37
N ILE A 371 -8.85 -30.26 3.30
CA ILE A 371 -8.95 -29.10 2.40
C ILE A 371 -9.38 -27.84 3.16
N VAL A 372 -10.39 -27.96 4.03
CA VAL A 372 -10.89 -26.85 4.84
C VAL A 372 -9.83 -26.35 5.81
N LEU A 373 -9.19 -27.26 6.54
CA LEU A 373 -8.16 -26.92 7.53
C LEU A 373 -6.93 -26.29 6.86
N THR A 374 -6.48 -26.83 5.73
CA THR A 374 -5.37 -26.25 4.96
C THR A 374 -5.72 -24.87 4.43
N THR A 375 -6.91 -24.69 3.83
CA THR A 375 -7.32 -23.40 3.27
C THR A 375 -7.42 -22.32 4.35
N LEU A 376 -8.11 -22.61 5.45
CA LEU A 376 -8.24 -21.67 6.57
C LEU A 376 -6.91 -21.45 7.29
N GLY A 377 -6.14 -22.52 7.52
CA GLY A 377 -4.84 -22.47 8.18
C GLY A 377 -3.83 -21.62 7.41
N THR A 378 -3.66 -21.86 6.11
CA THR A 378 -2.82 -21.03 5.24
C THR A 378 -3.27 -19.58 5.27
N SER A 379 -4.57 -19.34 5.22
CA SER A 379 -5.09 -17.97 5.23
C SER A 379 -4.78 -17.22 6.53
N ILE A 380 -4.91 -17.90 7.68
CA ILE A 380 -4.57 -17.34 9.00
C ILE A 380 -3.06 -17.06 9.08
N ILE A 381 -2.22 -17.98 8.59
CA ILE A 381 -0.76 -17.80 8.56
C ILE A 381 -0.38 -16.59 7.70
N LEU A 382 -0.99 -16.43 6.52
CA LEU A 382 -0.76 -15.27 5.65
C LEU A 382 -1.18 -13.96 6.33
N GLY A 383 -2.32 -13.97 7.03
CA GLY A 383 -2.78 -12.82 7.83
C GLY A 383 -1.76 -12.41 8.90
N PHE A 384 -1.30 -13.35 9.72
CA PHE A 384 -0.28 -13.06 10.74
C PHE A 384 1.08 -12.70 10.16
N SER A 385 1.50 -13.35 9.07
CA SER A 385 2.74 -13.02 8.36
C SER A 385 2.72 -11.59 7.83
N ARG A 386 1.57 -11.12 7.32
CA ARG A 386 1.42 -9.72 6.89
C ARG A 386 1.46 -8.74 8.06
N ILE A 387 0.83 -9.06 9.19
CA ILE A 387 0.89 -8.23 10.40
C ILE A 387 2.35 -8.08 10.86
N LEU A 388 3.10 -9.19 10.94
CA LEU A 388 4.51 -9.18 11.32
C LEU A 388 5.38 -8.46 10.29
N GLY A 389 5.13 -8.68 9.00
CA GLY A 389 5.88 -8.01 7.92
C GLY A 389 5.67 -6.50 7.89
N ALA A 390 4.45 -6.02 8.17
CA ALA A 390 4.18 -4.59 8.27
C ALA A 390 4.90 -3.95 9.47
N TYR A 391 4.95 -4.65 10.61
CA TYR A 391 5.73 -4.21 11.76
C TYR A 391 7.24 -4.16 11.45
N ASP A 392 7.81 -5.25 10.93
CA ASP A 392 9.23 -5.35 10.63
C ASP A 392 9.68 -4.30 9.59
N ALA A 393 8.85 -4.06 8.57
CA ALA A 393 9.18 -3.13 7.48
C ALA A 393 9.00 -1.64 7.84
N PHE A 394 8.05 -1.31 8.73
CA PHE A 394 7.57 0.08 8.90
C PHE A 394 7.52 0.59 10.36
N SER A 395 8.06 -0.14 11.34
CA SER A 395 8.01 0.26 12.76
C SER A 395 9.02 1.35 13.18
N ALA A 396 10.01 1.68 12.34
CA ALA A 396 11.06 2.66 12.66
C ALA A 396 10.58 3.97 13.31
N PRO A 397 9.47 4.60 12.86
CA PRO A 397 9.02 5.85 13.46
C PRO A 397 8.67 5.75 14.96
N LEU A 398 8.28 4.56 15.45
CA LEU A 398 7.96 4.36 16.87
C LEU A 398 9.22 4.33 17.76
N HIS A 399 10.40 4.05 17.19
CA HIS A 399 11.64 3.79 17.93
C HIS A 399 12.71 4.87 17.75
N VAL A 400 12.70 5.59 16.62
CA VAL A 400 13.78 6.54 16.26
C VAL A 400 14.00 7.66 17.30
N TYR A 401 12.99 7.99 18.09
CA TYR A 401 13.04 9.04 19.13
C TYR A 401 13.51 8.57 20.51
N GLU A 402 13.70 7.26 20.73
CA GLU A 402 14.04 6.70 22.05
C GLU A 402 15.27 7.38 22.69
N PRO A 403 16.37 7.66 21.97
CA PRO A 403 17.55 8.27 22.57
C PRO A 403 17.32 9.70 23.08
N LEU A 404 16.35 10.43 22.55
CA LEU A 404 16.03 11.79 23.02
C LEU A 404 15.49 11.78 24.46
N GLN A 405 14.99 10.63 24.93
CA GLN A 405 14.49 10.48 26.30
C GLN A 405 15.63 10.25 27.31
N ASN A 406 16.86 10.00 26.85
CA ASN A 406 18.00 9.76 27.73
C ASN A 406 18.51 11.07 28.35
N PRO A 407 18.86 11.07 29.65
CA PRO A 407 19.44 12.24 30.30
C PRO A 407 20.72 12.71 29.59
N GLY A 408 20.78 14.01 29.26
CA GLY A 408 21.96 14.63 28.64
C GLY A 408 22.01 14.59 27.12
N VAL A 409 21.05 13.95 26.44
CA VAL A 409 20.96 13.97 24.96
C VAL A 409 20.19 15.19 24.49
N ALA A 410 18.94 15.35 24.90
CA ALA A 410 18.07 16.44 24.48
C ALA A 410 18.11 17.62 25.46
N VAL A 411 18.28 18.85 24.95
CA VAL A 411 18.18 20.07 25.76
C VAL A 411 16.74 20.53 25.91
N GLN A 412 16.37 21.03 27.10
CA GLN A 412 15.03 21.56 27.33
C GLN A 412 14.78 22.79 26.47
N GLY A 413 13.76 22.73 25.61
CA GLY A 413 13.42 23.81 24.67
C GLY A 413 14.02 23.65 23.27
N GLY A 414 14.78 22.56 23.03
CA GLY A 414 15.33 22.21 21.73
C GLY A 414 14.28 21.94 20.63
N SER A 415 14.75 21.76 19.40
CA SER A 415 13.90 21.40 18.26
C SER A 415 14.36 20.16 17.52
N VAL A 416 13.39 19.36 17.09
CA VAL A 416 13.58 18.28 16.14
C VAL A 416 12.96 18.69 14.82
N CYS A 417 13.76 18.73 13.77
CA CYS A 417 13.32 19.00 12.43
C CYS A 417 12.97 17.71 11.70
N LEU A 418 11.91 17.76 10.92
CA LEU A 418 11.41 16.66 10.10
C LEU A 418 11.71 16.95 8.63
N GLY A 419 12.38 15.99 7.98
CA GLY A 419 12.75 16.04 6.57
C GLY A 419 11.61 15.64 5.63
N LYS A 420 11.94 14.94 4.54
CA LYS A 420 11.00 14.66 3.44
C LYS A 420 9.86 13.73 3.82
N ASP A 421 10.09 12.81 4.75
CA ASP A 421 9.11 11.84 5.24
C ASP A 421 8.40 12.29 6.54
N TRP A 422 8.22 13.61 6.70
CA TRP A 422 7.54 14.21 7.85
C TRP A 422 6.16 13.60 8.17
N TYR A 423 5.45 13.11 7.16
CA TYR A 423 4.13 12.51 7.28
C TYR A 423 4.13 11.18 8.05
N ARG A 424 5.31 10.58 8.28
CA ARG A 424 5.50 9.36 9.08
C ARG A 424 5.80 9.65 10.56
N PHE A 425 5.85 10.92 10.95
CA PHE A 425 6.11 11.33 12.33
C PHE A 425 5.03 10.80 13.28
N PRO A 426 5.40 10.13 14.39
CA PRO A 426 4.43 9.44 15.26
C PRO A 426 3.68 10.37 16.24
N SER A 427 4.11 11.64 16.40
CA SER A 427 3.56 12.71 17.27
C SER A 427 4.60 13.28 18.26
N SER A 428 4.39 14.54 18.66
CA SER A 428 4.99 15.26 19.78
C SER A 428 4.98 14.49 21.11
N TYR A 429 4.13 13.46 21.26
CA TYR A 429 4.19 12.53 22.39
C TYR A 429 5.54 11.81 22.52
N PHE A 430 6.26 11.58 21.43
CA PHE A 430 7.55 10.90 21.39
C PHE A 430 8.75 11.83 21.65
N LEU A 431 8.53 13.15 21.67
CA LEU A 431 9.57 14.13 21.98
C LEU A 431 9.68 14.36 23.49
N PRO A 432 10.85 14.78 24.02
CA PRO A 432 10.98 15.23 25.40
C PRO A 432 10.09 16.43 25.74
N LYS A 433 9.95 16.73 27.03
CA LYS A 433 9.12 17.87 27.48
C LYS A 433 9.77 19.19 27.06
N GLY A 434 9.00 20.03 26.37
CA GLY A 434 9.46 21.36 25.92
C GLY A 434 10.14 21.35 24.56
N MET A 435 10.52 20.18 24.04
CA MET A 435 11.05 20.04 22.68
C MET A 435 9.92 20.18 21.66
N ARG A 436 10.23 20.71 20.47
CA ARG A 436 9.25 21.03 19.42
C ARG A 436 9.63 20.39 18.09
N ALA A 437 8.63 19.83 17.40
CA ALA A 437 8.76 19.42 16.01
C ALA A 437 8.71 20.65 15.10
N ARG A 438 9.59 20.68 14.09
CA ARG A 438 9.69 21.69 13.04
C ARG A 438 9.83 20.99 11.69
N PHE A 439 9.60 21.71 10.60
CA PHE A 439 9.72 21.15 9.26
C PHE A 439 10.82 21.87 8.49
N VAL A 440 11.69 21.12 7.83
CA VAL A 440 12.64 21.71 6.87
C VAL A 440 12.03 21.66 5.47
N LYS A 441 12.45 22.60 4.62
CA LYS A 441 11.94 22.64 3.25
C LYS A 441 12.38 21.39 2.48
N SER A 442 11.41 20.65 1.95
CA SER A 442 11.63 19.48 1.09
C SER A 442 11.03 19.71 -0.31
N GLU A 443 10.98 18.70 -1.18
CA GLU A 443 10.30 18.77 -2.48
C GLU A 443 8.76 18.82 -2.35
N PHE A 444 8.23 18.63 -1.14
CA PHE A 444 6.81 18.80 -0.86
C PHE A 444 6.35 20.24 -1.14
N ARG A 445 5.22 20.37 -1.82
CA ARG A 445 4.57 21.64 -2.23
C ARG A 445 3.13 21.78 -1.73
N GLY A 446 2.72 20.91 -0.79
CA GLY A 446 1.40 20.98 -0.16
C GLY A 446 1.45 21.78 1.14
N LEU A 447 0.29 21.89 1.79
CA LEU A 447 0.17 22.55 3.08
C LEU A 447 0.69 21.63 4.20
N LEU A 448 1.64 22.12 4.99
CA LEU A 448 2.12 21.44 6.19
C LEU A 448 1.28 21.76 7.43
N PRO A 449 1.26 20.88 8.45
CA PRO A 449 0.75 21.22 9.77
C PRO A 449 1.49 22.45 10.35
N GLY A 450 0.76 23.32 11.02
CA GLY A 450 1.29 24.51 11.69
C GLY A 450 1.30 24.36 13.21
N GLN A 451 2.01 25.24 13.92
CA GLN A 451 1.97 25.25 15.38
C GLN A 451 0.60 25.77 15.88
N PHE A 452 0.10 25.21 16.98
CA PHE A 452 -0.96 25.88 17.74
C PHE A 452 -0.46 27.22 18.31
N ALA A 453 -1.35 28.22 18.36
CA ALA A 453 -1.05 29.54 18.89
C ALA A 453 -0.52 29.47 20.34
N LYS A 454 0.55 30.22 20.63
CA LYS A 454 1.12 30.38 21.97
C LYS A 454 0.50 31.60 22.65
N GLY A 455 -0.13 31.38 23.80
CA GLY A 455 -0.71 32.45 24.61
C GLY A 455 -1.96 33.06 23.99
N ALA A 456 -2.81 33.63 24.82
CA ALA A 456 -3.88 34.48 24.34
C ALA A 456 -3.28 35.76 23.77
N ALA A 457 -3.86 36.31 22.71
CA ALA A 457 -3.62 37.71 22.35
C ALA A 457 -3.84 38.57 23.61
N GLU A 458 -2.99 39.59 23.82
CA GLU A 458 -3.08 40.48 24.98
C GLU A 458 -4.53 40.94 25.19
N GLY A 459 -5.17 40.45 26.26
CA GLY A 459 -6.56 40.78 26.62
C GLY A 459 -7.59 39.64 26.51
N GLU A 460 -7.33 38.53 25.82
CA GLU A 460 -8.30 37.44 25.69
C GLU A 460 -8.07 36.31 26.72
N GLY A 461 -8.61 36.43 27.94
CA GLY A 461 -8.57 35.32 28.90
C GLY A 461 -9.12 33.99 28.34
N GLY A 462 -8.45 32.86 28.63
CA GLY A 462 -8.92 31.52 28.22
C GLY A 462 -7.85 30.43 28.33
N TRP A 463 -8.31 29.17 28.47
CA TRP A 463 -7.45 27.98 28.44
C TRP A 463 -7.42 27.47 26.98
N TRP A 464 -6.23 27.21 26.42
CA TRP A 464 -6.01 26.70 25.05
C TRP A 464 -6.41 27.64 23.89
N PRO A 465 -5.76 28.81 23.73
CA PRO A 465 -6.08 29.79 22.68
C PRO A 465 -6.05 29.24 21.24
N GLY A 466 -5.24 28.22 20.98
CA GLY A 466 -5.16 27.56 19.69
C GLY A 466 -6.46 26.90 19.23
N THR A 467 -7.49 26.76 20.08
CA THR A 467 -8.77 26.17 19.65
C THR A 467 -9.72 27.18 18.99
N TRP A 468 -9.49 28.49 19.15
CA TRP A 468 -10.30 29.56 18.55
C TRP A 468 -9.49 30.63 17.82
N VAL A 469 -8.16 30.63 17.92
CA VAL A 469 -7.32 31.54 17.12
C VAL A 469 -7.22 30.99 15.71
N VAL A 470 -7.52 31.83 14.71
CA VAL A 470 -7.36 31.48 13.30
C VAL A 470 -5.86 31.45 12.97
N PRO A 471 -5.30 30.29 12.59
CA PRO A 471 -3.89 30.19 12.20
C PRO A 471 -3.63 30.87 10.86
N GLU A 472 -2.49 31.55 10.75
CA GLU A 472 -2.03 32.17 9.52
C GLU A 472 -1.59 31.12 8.48
N GLY A 473 -1.87 31.40 7.21
CA GLY A 473 -1.46 30.58 6.04
C GLY A 473 -2.17 29.24 5.85
N MET A 474 -3.13 28.89 6.72
CA MET A 474 -3.95 27.69 6.56
C MET A 474 -5.01 27.84 5.47
N ASN A 475 -5.18 26.83 4.63
CA ASN A 475 -6.14 26.81 3.52
C ASN A 475 -6.70 25.40 3.25
N ASP A 476 -7.89 25.32 2.65
CA ASP A 476 -8.62 24.08 2.29
C ASP A 476 -8.36 23.62 0.85
N GLU A 477 -7.29 24.11 0.23
CA GLU A 477 -6.90 23.85 -1.16
C GLU A 477 -5.53 23.15 -1.27
N ASN A 478 -4.94 22.78 -0.12
CA ASN A 478 -3.61 22.17 -0.01
C ASN A 478 -2.49 23.03 -0.64
N LEU A 479 -2.64 24.36 -0.60
CA LEU A 479 -1.63 25.30 -1.10
C LEU A 479 -0.49 25.41 -0.09
N GLU A 480 0.74 25.39 -0.61
CA GLU A 480 1.95 25.55 0.18
C GLU A 480 1.96 26.88 0.96
N ASP A 481 2.41 26.82 2.21
CA ASP A 481 2.74 28.00 3.01
C ASP A 481 4.22 27.94 3.41
N VAL A 482 5.02 28.83 2.82
CA VAL A 482 6.46 28.91 3.07
C VAL A 482 6.80 29.28 4.52
N GLY A 483 5.87 29.90 5.26
CA GLY A 483 6.04 30.23 6.67
C GLY A 483 6.00 29.02 7.60
N LYS A 484 5.74 27.81 7.07
CA LYS A 484 5.73 26.56 7.84
C LYS A 484 7.09 25.87 7.91
N TYR A 485 8.08 26.36 7.15
CA TYR A 485 9.43 25.80 7.15
C TYR A 485 10.36 26.61 8.06
N ASP A 486 11.23 25.90 8.75
CA ASP A 486 12.33 26.46 9.53
C ASP A 486 13.67 26.26 8.79
N ASP A 487 14.62 27.15 9.06
CA ASP A 487 15.98 27.00 8.56
C ASP A 487 16.68 25.83 9.28
N ILE A 488 17.32 24.96 8.49
CA ILE A 488 17.97 23.75 9.00
C ILE A 488 19.06 24.04 10.02
N THR A 489 19.72 25.20 9.96
CA THR A 489 20.75 25.61 10.92
C THR A 489 20.21 25.83 12.33
N THR A 490 18.88 25.94 12.48
CA THR A 490 18.21 26.06 13.78
C THR A 490 17.79 24.71 14.38
N CYS A 491 18.02 23.61 13.66
CA CYS A 491 17.67 22.26 14.07
C CYS A 491 18.75 21.66 14.97
N GLU A 492 18.38 21.26 16.19
CA GLU A 492 19.28 20.55 17.10
C GLU A 492 19.32 19.06 16.74
N PHE A 493 18.18 18.50 16.34
CA PHE A 493 18.07 17.16 15.78
C PHE A 493 17.34 17.22 14.43
N LEU A 494 17.70 16.30 13.54
CA LEU A 494 17.03 16.10 12.26
C LEU A 494 16.61 14.63 12.15
N VAL A 495 15.36 14.40 11.78
CA VAL A 495 14.86 13.07 11.42
C VAL A 495 14.51 13.07 9.95
N ASP A 496 15.21 12.24 9.18
CA ASP A 496 14.98 12.03 7.76
C ASP A 496 15.20 10.55 7.40
N THR A 497 14.73 10.15 6.23
CA THR A 497 14.96 8.83 5.67
C THR A 497 16.05 8.87 4.61
N HIS A 498 16.89 7.85 4.54
CA HIS A 498 17.77 7.65 3.40
C HIS A 498 17.34 6.38 2.68
N PHE A 499 16.77 6.55 1.50
CA PHE A 499 16.51 5.45 0.57
C PHE A 499 17.61 5.45 -0.47
N PRO A 500 18.40 4.37 -0.52
CA PRO A 500 19.43 4.28 -1.52
C PRO A 500 18.90 4.12 -2.97
N SER A 501 17.59 3.98 -3.18
CA SER A 501 16.88 4.16 -4.47
C SER A 501 16.60 5.62 -4.85
N SER A 502 16.63 6.54 -3.89
CA SER A 502 16.20 7.93 -4.08
C SER A 502 17.41 8.83 -4.24
N ALA A 503 17.48 9.55 -5.36
CA ALA A 503 18.55 10.51 -5.60
C ALA A 503 18.36 11.74 -4.69
N PRO A 504 19.43 12.26 -4.07
CA PRO A 504 19.36 13.48 -3.28
C PRO A 504 19.07 14.71 -4.18
N SER A 505 18.34 15.67 -3.65
CA SER A 505 18.13 16.99 -4.29
C SER A 505 18.73 18.11 -3.44
N ALA A 506 18.68 19.35 -3.94
CA ALA A 506 19.10 20.51 -3.15
C ALA A 506 18.21 20.73 -1.90
N LEU A 507 16.94 20.32 -1.96
CA LEU A 507 15.97 20.43 -0.85
C LEU A 507 15.86 19.13 -0.04
N GLU A 508 16.29 18.00 -0.60
CA GLU A 508 16.29 16.69 0.05
C GLU A 508 17.67 16.03 -0.07
N PRO A 509 18.74 16.64 0.48
CA PRO A 509 20.06 16.04 0.46
C PRO A 509 20.10 14.77 1.32
N ALA A 510 21.13 13.94 1.12
CA ALA A 510 21.31 12.72 1.90
C ALA A 510 21.88 13.04 3.30
N TYR A 511 21.07 13.65 4.18
CA TYR A 511 21.50 14.12 5.51
C TYR A 511 22.21 13.05 6.34
N MET A 512 21.77 11.79 6.26
CA MET A 512 22.42 10.69 6.98
C MET A 512 23.86 10.40 6.52
N LEU A 513 24.26 10.83 5.32
CA LEU A 513 25.61 10.65 4.78
C LEU A 513 26.53 11.86 5.06
N ASP A 514 25.98 12.97 5.53
CA ASP A 514 26.73 14.18 5.87
C ASP A 514 27.28 14.10 7.30
N THR A 515 28.37 13.36 7.46
CA THR A 515 29.04 13.15 8.75
C THR A 515 29.89 14.34 9.20
N ASP A 516 30.10 15.32 8.32
CA ASP A 516 30.88 16.53 8.65
C ASP A 516 30.01 17.54 9.42
N THR A 517 28.70 17.58 9.11
CA THR A 517 27.73 18.48 9.76
C THR A 517 26.90 17.79 10.84
N TRP A 518 26.57 16.51 10.66
CA TRP A 518 25.64 15.78 11.53
C TRP A 518 26.27 14.57 12.21
N GLU A 519 25.92 14.38 13.49
CA GLU A 519 26.22 13.15 14.23
C GLU A 519 25.01 12.21 14.22
N VAL A 520 25.24 10.92 13.92
CA VAL A 520 24.18 9.91 13.91
C VAL A 520 23.83 9.49 15.33
N VAL A 521 22.67 9.95 15.82
CA VAL A 521 22.15 9.59 17.16
C VAL A 521 21.46 8.21 17.16
N ARG A 522 20.66 7.92 16.12
CA ARG A 522 19.95 6.65 15.96
C ARG A 522 19.66 6.41 14.48
N CYS A 523 19.81 5.16 14.05
CA CYS A 523 19.37 4.72 12.74
C CYS A 523 18.52 3.45 12.91
N GLU A 524 17.33 3.47 12.31
CA GLU A 524 16.42 2.32 12.30
C GLU A 524 16.26 1.80 10.87
N ARG A 525 15.99 0.51 10.72
CA ARG A 525 15.73 -0.07 9.41
C ARG A 525 14.35 0.33 8.91
N PHE A 526 14.26 0.68 7.63
CA PHE A 526 13.00 0.98 6.97
C PHE A 526 13.05 0.43 5.54
N MET A 527 11.93 -0.09 5.04
CA MET A 527 11.88 -0.71 3.71
C MET A 527 12.01 0.33 2.59
N ASP A 528 13.02 0.16 1.72
CA ASP A 528 13.18 0.91 0.47
C ASP A 528 12.40 0.21 -0.66
N ALA A 529 11.23 0.75 -0.99
CA ALA A 529 10.38 0.20 -2.04
C ALA A 529 10.93 0.42 -3.48
N GLY A 530 11.90 1.33 -3.66
CA GLY A 530 12.45 1.70 -4.97
C GLY A 530 13.60 0.82 -5.46
N ARG A 531 14.20 0.00 -4.60
CA ARG A 531 15.38 -0.83 -4.90
C ARG A 531 15.06 -2.21 -5.49
N THR A 532 14.07 -2.26 -6.38
CA THR A 532 13.72 -3.48 -7.12
C THR A 532 13.82 -3.20 -8.63
N GLY A 533 15.00 -3.40 -9.22
CA GLY A 533 15.27 -3.23 -10.67
C GLY A 533 16.67 -3.74 -11.10
N VAL A 534 16.85 -4.07 -12.39
CA VAL A 534 17.96 -4.87 -13.01
C VAL A 534 18.48 -4.20 -14.28
N CYS A 535 19.78 -4.27 -14.63
CA CYS A 535 20.40 -3.60 -15.80
C CYS A 535 21.12 -4.56 -16.77
N SER A 536 21.28 -4.19 -18.06
CA SER A 536 22.06 -4.95 -19.07
C SER A 536 23.02 -4.04 -19.81
N MET A 537 24.30 -4.41 -19.91
CA MET A 537 25.31 -3.56 -20.53
C MET A 537 26.01 -4.24 -21.70
N THR A 538 26.24 -3.48 -22.78
CA THR A 538 26.84 -3.98 -24.03
C THR A 538 28.36 -3.74 -24.04
N PHE A 539 29.11 -4.62 -23.37
CA PHE A 539 30.58 -4.71 -23.44
C PHE A 539 31.03 -5.73 -24.50
N GLY A 540 32.23 -5.62 -25.04
CA GLY A 540 32.87 -6.69 -25.82
C GLY A 540 34.05 -6.18 -26.65
N LYS A 541 34.95 -7.06 -27.09
CA LYS A 541 36.16 -6.68 -27.85
C LYS A 541 35.81 -5.96 -29.17
N GLU A 542 36.75 -5.21 -29.72
CA GLU A 542 36.56 -4.53 -31.01
C GLU A 542 36.10 -5.50 -32.11
N ASN A 543 35.26 -5.01 -33.02
CA ASN A 543 34.68 -5.77 -34.14
C ASN A 543 33.82 -6.98 -33.76
N THR A 544 33.39 -7.08 -32.51
CA THR A 544 32.45 -8.11 -32.06
C THR A 544 30.99 -7.61 -32.07
N LEU A 545 30.05 -8.56 -32.12
CA LEU A 545 28.63 -8.29 -32.24
C LEU A 545 28.13 -7.36 -31.11
N VAL A 546 27.42 -6.28 -31.48
CA VAL A 546 26.76 -5.30 -30.61
C VAL A 546 27.65 -4.51 -29.63
N SER A 547 28.98 -4.65 -29.67
CA SER A 547 29.91 -4.01 -28.74
C SER A 547 30.22 -2.56 -29.10
N ARG A 548 30.12 -1.66 -28.10
CA ARG A 548 30.53 -0.25 -28.20
C ARG A 548 31.52 0.19 -27.12
N VAL A 549 31.80 -0.69 -26.16
CA VAL A 549 32.74 -0.49 -25.06
C VAL A 549 33.71 -1.65 -25.12
N TYR A 550 34.97 -1.35 -25.43
CA TYR A 550 35.93 -2.35 -25.91
C TYR A 550 36.96 -2.77 -24.85
N THR A 551 37.10 -1.98 -23.80
CA THR A 551 38.12 -2.18 -22.77
C THR A 551 37.50 -2.49 -21.41
N ALA A 552 38.21 -3.29 -20.62
CA ALA A 552 37.84 -3.55 -19.22
C ALA A 552 37.84 -2.27 -18.38
N GLU A 553 38.73 -1.32 -18.67
CA GLU A 553 38.77 -0.04 -17.97
C GLU A 553 37.48 0.77 -18.17
N GLU A 554 37.03 0.93 -19.42
CA GLU A 554 35.78 1.64 -19.71
C GLU A 554 34.55 0.89 -19.19
N ALA A 555 34.54 -0.44 -19.32
CA ALA A 555 33.48 -1.26 -18.76
C ALA A 555 33.40 -1.11 -17.24
N GLY A 556 34.56 -1.12 -16.56
CA GLY A 556 34.69 -0.89 -15.13
C GLY A 556 34.10 0.46 -14.72
N LYS A 557 34.44 1.55 -15.42
CA LYS A 557 33.87 2.89 -15.14
C LYS A 557 32.35 2.95 -15.28
N ILE A 558 31.79 2.21 -16.24
CA ILE A 558 30.33 2.15 -16.42
C ILE A 558 29.70 1.33 -15.28
N VAL A 559 30.29 0.19 -14.91
CA VAL A 559 29.85 -0.60 -13.75
C VAL A 559 29.97 0.20 -12.45
N ASP A 560 31.04 0.98 -12.27
CA ASP A 560 31.20 1.85 -11.10
C ASP A 560 30.03 2.83 -10.98
N ILE A 561 29.63 3.49 -12.08
CA ILE A 561 28.49 4.40 -12.09
C ILE A 561 27.19 3.65 -11.80
N PHE A 562 27.01 2.46 -12.38
CA PHE A 562 25.84 1.63 -12.13
C PHE A 562 25.70 1.27 -10.64
N GLN A 563 26.79 0.86 -10.00
CA GLN A 563 26.84 0.55 -8.57
C GLN A 563 26.72 1.77 -7.67
N GLN A 564 27.24 2.94 -8.09
CA GLN A 564 27.04 4.21 -7.40
C GLN A 564 25.55 4.58 -7.27
N HIS A 565 24.72 4.19 -8.24
CA HIS A 565 23.26 4.37 -8.19
C HIS A 565 22.53 3.23 -7.46
N GLY A 566 23.28 2.34 -6.80
CA GLY A 566 22.70 1.35 -5.89
C GLY A 566 22.25 0.05 -6.52
N HIS A 567 22.66 -0.21 -7.76
CA HIS A 567 22.28 -1.42 -8.49
C HIS A 567 23.43 -2.43 -8.55
N ASP A 568 23.09 -3.71 -8.57
CA ASP A 568 24.06 -4.81 -8.52
C ASP A 568 23.76 -5.95 -9.51
N GLU A 569 22.62 -5.97 -10.20
CA GLU A 569 22.26 -7.04 -11.15
C GLU A 569 22.64 -6.67 -12.60
N ILE A 570 23.50 -7.52 -13.22
CA ILE A 570 23.97 -7.38 -14.61
C ILE A 570 23.47 -8.54 -15.47
N ASP A 571 22.75 -8.16 -16.52
CA ASP A 571 22.23 -9.02 -17.57
C ASP A 571 23.19 -9.09 -18.77
N SER A 572 23.79 -10.27 -18.98
CA SER A 572 24.71 -10.59 -20.08
C SER A 572 24.14 -11.69 -20.99
N ALA A 573 24.88 -12.12 -22.03
CA ALA A 573 24.57 -13.31 -22.82
C ALA A 573 25.82 -13.84 -23.54
N ARG A 574 25.90 -15.16 -23.75
CA ARG A 574 27.02 -15.80 -24.47
C ARG A 574 27.24 -15.24 -25.89
N VAL A 575 26.17 -14.76 -26.54
CA VAL A 575 26.25 -14.19 -27.90
C VAL A 575 26.70 -12.73 -27.91
N TYR A 576 26.62 -12.01 -26.78
CA TYR A 576 27.03 -10.60 -26.71
C TYR A 576 28.54 -10.47 -26.89
N GLY A 577 28.96 -9.56 -27.76
CA GLY A 577 30.37 -9.42 -28.12
C GLY A 577 31.00 -10.71 -28.63
N ASN A 578 30.24 -11.60 -29.27
CA ASN A 578 30.70 -12.96 -29.62
C ASN A 578 31.25 -13.72 -28.39
N GLY A 579 30.69 -13.42 -27.22
CA GLY A 579 31.06 -13.99 -25.93
C GLY A 579 32.19 -13.30 -25.19
N THR A 580 32.72 -12.21 -25.74
CA THR A 580 33.76 -11.40 -25.08
C THR A 580 33.20 -10.45 -24.00
N THR A 581 31.88 -10.20 -23.97
CA THR A 581 31.23 -9.45 -22.89
C THR A 581 31.51 -10.10 -21.53
N GLU A 582 31.37 -11.43 -21.45
CA GLU A 582 31.59 -12.21 -20.24
C GLU A 582 33.07 -12.22 -19.81
N GLU A 583 33.99 -12.23 -20.77
CA GLU A 583 35.44 -12.10 -20.50
C GLU A 583 35.76 -10.73 -19.91
N ILE A 584 35.21 -9.66 -20.48
CA ILE A 584 35.41 -8.30 -19.96
C ILE A 584 34.82 -8.15 -18.55
N LEU A 585 33.63 -8.72 -18.31
CA LEU A 585 33.04 -8.75 -16.97
C LEU A 585 33.94 -9.47 -15.96
N ALA A 586 34.57 -10.58 -16.36
CA ALA A 586 35.57 -11.28 -15.55
C ALA A 586 36.83 -10.45 -15.29
N ASP A 587 37.31 -9.72 -16.30
CA ASP A 587 38.53 -8.90 -16.20
C ASP A 587 38.34 -7.65 -15.31
N ILE A 588 37.09 -7.23 -15.06
CA ILE A 588 36.78 -6.20 -14.07
C ILE A 588 36.47 -6.76 -12.68
N ASP A 589 36.73 -8.04 -12.40
CA ASP A 589 36.50 -8.67 -11.10
C ASP A 589 35.04 -8.54 -10.61
N TRP A 590 34.03 -8.79 -11.47
CA TRP A 590 32.61 -8.62 -11.13
C TRP A 590 32.17 -9.30 -9.81
N GLN A 591 32.76 -10.45 -9.47
CA GLN A 591 32.47 -11.16 -8.22
C GLN A 591 32.91 -10.36 -6.99
N LYS A 592 34.10 -9.74 -7.01
CA LYS A 592 34.60 -8.92 -5.89
C LYS A 592 33.79 -7.63 -5.74
N ARG A 593 33.15 -7.19 -6.82
CA ARG A 593 32.23 -6.05 -6.85
C ARG A 593 30.85 -6.39 -6.28
N GLY A 594 30.56 -7.66 -5.97
CA GLY A 594 29.25 -8.08 -5.46
C GLY A 594 28.14 -8.06 -6.51
N ILE A 595 28.48 -8.13 -7.80
CA ILE A 595 27.50 -8.15 -8.89
C ILE A 595 26.71 -9.46 -8.88
N VAL A 596 25.39 -9.37 -9.01
CA VAL A 596 24.49 -10.48 -9.33
C VAL A 596 24.52 -10.69 -10.84
N MET A 597 25.04 -11.83 -11.28
CA MET A 597 25.34 -12.07 -12.70
C MET A 597 24.31 -12.98 -13.36
N ASP A 598 23.78 -12.52 -14.49
CA ASP A 598 22.86 -13.24 -15.34
C ASP A 598 23.46 -13.48 -16.73
N THR A 599 23.23 -14.65 -17.31
CA THR A 599 23.60 -14.91 -18.72
C THR A 599 22.57 -15.75 -19.47
N LYS A 600 22.73 -15.84 -20.79
CA LYS A 600 21.76 -16.48 -21.69
C LYS A 600 22.43 -17.25 -22.80
N LEU A 601 21.77 -18.34 -23.22
CA LEU A 601 22.14 -19.09 -24.40
C LEU A 601 21.11 -18.91 -25.52
N TYR A 602 21.56 -18.37 -26.66
CA TYR A 602 20.75 -18.22 -27.87
C TYR A 602 21.01 -19.37 -28.84
N PRO A 603 19.96 -20.01 -29.41
CA PRO A 603 20.13 -21.06 -30.40
C PRO A 603 20.51 -20.45 -31.76
N ASN A 604 21.78 -20.08 -31.92
CA ASN A 604 22.31 -19.37 -33.09
C ASN A 604 22.67 -20.31 -34.27
N ALA A 605 22.53 -21.63 -34.13
CA ALA A 605 22.84 -22.59 -35.19
C ALA A 605 22.01 -22.31 -36.47
N GLY A 606 22.69 -22.12 -37.59
CA GLY A 606 22.06 -21.76 -38.87
C GLY A 606 21.72 -20.28 -39.03
N THR A 607 22.20 -19.41 -38.12
CA THR A 607 22.14 -17.95 -38.25
C THR A 607 23.53 -17.38 -38.53
N THR A 608 23.61 -16.13 -38.99
CA THR A 608 24.89 -15.42 -39.17
C THR A 608 25.67 -15.26 -37.86
N MET A 609 24.99 -15.27 -36.70
CA MET A 609 25.60 -15.18 -35.37
C MET A 609 26.23 -16.49 -34.88
N GLY A 610 25.93 -17.63 -35.53
CA GLY A 610 26.44 -18.94 -35.16
C GLY A 610 27.50 -19.49 -36.12
N LYS A 611 28.12 -18.63 -36.93
CA LYS A 611 29.09 -19.06 -37.96
C LYS A 611 30.32 -19.74 -37.36
N ASP A 612 30.82 -19.22 -36.24
CA ASP A 612 32.08 -19.69 -35.62
C ASP A 612 31.83 -20.63 -34.43
N ASP A 613 30.75 -20.41 -33.67
CA ASP A 613 30.36 -21.24 -32.52
C ASP A 613 28.83 -21.42 -32.48
N PRO A 614 28.29 -22.41 -33.20
CA PRO A 614 26.86 -22.67 -33.25
C PRO A 614 26.40 -23.43 -32.00
N TYR A 615 25.28 -23.00 -31.44
CA TYR A 615 24.54 -23.64 -30.35
C TYR A 615 23.11 -23.94 -30.80
N THR A 616 22.61 -25.10 -30.40
CA THR A 616 21.19 -25.44 -30.38
C THR A 616 20.70 -25.50 -28.94
N HIS A 617 19.42 -25.81 -28.72
CA HIS A 617 18.91 -26.14 -27.38
C HIS A 617 18.90 -27.66 -27.10
N LYS A 618 19.69 -28.45 -27.82
CA LYS A 618 19.98 -29.83 -27.42
C LYS A 618 20.68 -29.84 -26.06
N PRO A 619 20.45 -30.86 -25.21
CA PRO A 619 21.09 -30.96 -23.90
C PRO A 619 22.60 -30.72 -23.91
N GLU A 620 23.31 -31.30 -24.87
CA GLU A 620 24.78 -31.20 -24.93
C GLU A 620 25.24 -29.76 -25.18
N ASP A 621 24.51 -29.03 -26.04
CA ASP A 621 24.80 -27.64 -26.35
C ASP A 621 24.38 -26.67 -25.24
N VAL A 622 23.28 -26.96 -24.53
CA VAL A 622 22.86 -26.17 -23.36
C VAL A 622 23.93 -26.21 -22.27
N ARG A 623 24.43 -27.42 -21.96
CA ARG A 623 25.54 -27.60 -21.03
C ARG A 623 26.81 -26.91 -21.53
N ARG A 624 27.20 -27.16 -22.78
CA ARG A 624 28.40 -26.57 -23.37
C ARG A 624 28.35 -25.04 -23.30
N GLY A 625 27.20 -24.45 -23.62
CA GLY A 625 26.98 -23.00 -23.59
C GLY A 625 27.11 -22.41 -22.19
N LEU A 626 26.51 -23.04 -21.18
CA LEU A 626 26.65 -22.58 -19.79
C LEU A 626 28.10 -22.75 -19.30
N MET A 627 28.74 -23.88 -19.55
CA MET A 627 30.14 -24.11 -19.15
C MET A 627 31.10 -23.12 -19.82
N ALA A 628 30.86 -22.78 -21.09
CA ALA A 628 31.62 -21.74 -21.79
C ALA A 628 31.42 -20.36 -21.14
N SER A 629 30.18 -20.05 -20.75
CA SER A 629 29.85 -18.78 -20.08
C SER A 629 30.50 -18.68 -18.69
N LEU A 630 30.43 -19.75 -17.88
CA LEU A 630 31.09 -19.84 -16.58
C LEU A 630 32.62 -19.71 -16.68
N LYS A 631 33.23 -20.37 -17.68
CA LYS A 631 34.65 -20.25 -17.97
C LYS A 631 35.03 -18.81 -18.34
N ALA A 632 34.25 -18.16 -19.21
CA ALA A 632 34.49 -16.77 -19.62
C ALA A 632 34.34 -15.80 -18.44
N LEU A 633 33.32 -16.00 -17.60
CA LEU A 633 33.05 -15.23 -16.38
C LEU A 633 34.03 -15.52 -15.22
N LYS A 634 34.90 -16.54 -15.36
CA LYS A 634 35.78 -17.09 -14.32
C LYS A 634 34.99 -17.41 -13.02
N ALA A 635 33.84 -18.06 -13.15
CA ALA A 635 32.91 -18.30 -12.06
C ALA A 635 32.44 -19.75 -12.00
N ASP A 636 32.23 -20.26 -10.79
CA ASP A 636 31.67 -21.60 -10.57
C ASP A 636 30.13 -21.60 -10.65
N LYS A 637 29.52 -20.42 -10.44
CA LYS A 637 28.08 -20.24 -10.34
C LYS A 637 27.66 -18.83 -10.74
N ILE A 638 26.50 -18.72 -11.37
CA ILE A 638 25.80 -17.46 -11.68
C ILE A 638 24.44 -17.40 -10.99
N ASP A 639 23.76 -16.26 -11.08
CA ASP A 639 22.45 -16.10 -10.48
C ASP A 639 21.36 -16.61 -11.41
N MET A 640 21.12 -15.98 -12.57
CA MET A 640 20.15 -16.45 -13.56
C MET A 640 20.78 -17.00 -14.85
N PHE A 641 20.27 -18.15 -15.32
CA PHE A 641 20.56 -18.66 -16.65
C PHE A 641 19.29 -18.67 -17.51
N TYR A 642 19.35 -17.97 -18.65
CA TYR A 642 18.22 -17.84 -19.57
C TYR A 642 18.34 -18.72 -20.81
N LEU A 643 17.21 -19.24 -21.26
CA LEU A 643 17.02 -19.55 -22.68
C LEU A 643 16.69 -18.25 -23.41
N HIS A 644 17.62 -17.75 -24.25
CA HIS A 644 17.56 -16.40 -24.83
C HIS A 644 16.51 -16.24 -25.94
N GLY A 645 16.11 -17.35 -26.56
CA GLY A 645 15.10 -17.38 -27.61
C GLY A 645 14.73 -18.83 -27.92
N PRO A 646 13.55 -19.11 -28.50
CA PRO A 646 13.02 -20.45 -28.63
C PRO A 646 13.71 -21.20 -29.76
N ASP A 647 14.28 -22.35 -29.44
CA ASP A 647 14.64 -23.35 -30.45
C ASP A 647 13.44 -24.24 -30.74
N ARG A 648 12.69 -23.90 -31.80
CA ARG A 648 11.48 -24.65 -32.17
C ARG A 648 11.77 -26.02 -32.79
N LYS A 649 13.05 -26.36 -33.05
CA LYS A 649 13.45 -27.65 -33.63
C LYS A 649 13.66 -28.71 -32.56
N ILE A 650 13.97 -28.30 -31.33
CA ILE A 650 14.29 -29.20 -30.22
C ILE A 650 13.08 -29.29 -29.28
N PRO A 651 12.64 -30.51 -28.91
CA PRO A 651 11.57 -30.66 -27.93
C PRO A 651 11.93 -29.99 -26.60
N PHE A 652 11.07 -29.06 -26.16
CA PHE A 652 11.33 -28.25 -24.97
C PHE A 652 11.59 -29.08 -23.70
N LYS A 653 11.00 -30.27 -23.61
CA LYS A 653 11.21 -31.23 -22.51
C LYS A 653 12.68 -31.65 -22.38
N ASP A 654 13.39 -31.82 -23.49
CA ASP A 654 14.79 -32.26 -23.48
C ASP A 654 15.70 -31.12 -23.04
N THR A 655 15.46 -29.91 -23.55
CA THR A 655 16.12 -28.68 -23.09
C THR A 655 15.91 -28.45 -21.59
N LEU A 656 14.66 -28.52 -21.11
CA LEU A 656 14.33 -28.30 -19.69
C LEU A 656 14.91 -29.37 -18.77
N ARG A 657 15.02 -30.62 -19.24
CA ARG A 657 15.67 -31.70 -18.48
C ARG A 657 17.11 -31.32 -18.18
N GLU A 658 17.82 -30.81 -19.17
CA GLU A 658 19.19 -30.39 -18.99
C GLU A 658 19.33 -29.13 -18.16
N MET A 659 18.47 -28.12 -18.36
CA MET A 659 18.40 -26.95 -17.49
C MET A 659 18.24 -27.36 -16.02
N ASN A 660 17.37 -28.33 -15.73
CA ASN A 660 17.18 -28.85 -14.39
C ASN A 660 18.39 -29.63 -13.86
N ASN A 661 19.13 -30.36 -14.71
CA ASN A 661 20.38 -31.00 -14.30
C ASN A 661 21.41 -29.95 -13.88
N LEU A 662 21.62 -28.94 -14.71
CA LEU A 662 22.56 -27.84 -14.44
C LEU A 662 22.17 -27.03 -13.19
N TYR A 663 20.87 -26.83 -12.95
CA TYR A 663 20.36 -26.24 -11.70
C TYR A 663 20.70 -27.10 -10.47
N LYS A 664 20.44 -28.42 -10.55
CA LYS A 664 20.73 -29.36 -9.45
C LYS A 664 22.21 -29.52 -9.17
N GLU A 665 23.04 -29.42 -10.20
CA GLU A 665 24.50 -29.39 -10.10
C GLU A 665 25.02 -28.07 -9.49
N GLY A 666 24.16 -27.06 -9.38
CA GLY A 666 24.43 -25.82 -8.63
C GLY A 666 25.01 -24.68 -9.46
N TYR A 667 25.07 -24.81 -10.78
CA TYR A 667 25.70 -23.82 -11.67
C TYR A 667 24.94 -22.49 -11.78
N PHE A 668 23.64 -22.46 -11.48
CA PHE A 668 22.84 -21.23 -11.42
C PHE A 668 21.73 -21.34 -10.36
N LYS A 669 21.15 -20.20 -9.93
CA LYS A 669 20.08 -20.17 -8.92
C LYS A 669 18.68 -20.02 -9.50
N ARG A 670 18.53 -19.22 -10.57
CA ARG A 670 17.25 -18.88 -11.18
C ARG A 670 17.25 -19.28 -12.65
N PHE A 671 16.12 -19.79 -13.11
CA PHE A 671 15.90 -20.10 -14.52
C PHE A 671 15.06 -19.00 -15.16
N GLY A 672 15.54 -18.45 -16.28
CA GLY A 672 14.82 -17.44 -17.06
C GLY A 672 14.51 -17.90 -18.48
N ILE A 673 13.50 -17.29 -19.08
CA ILE A 673 13.19 -17.44 -20.52
C ILE A 673 13.04 -16.06 -21.14
N SER A 674 13.52 -15.89 -22.37
CA SER A 674 13.41 -14.65 -23.12
C SER A 674 12.87 -14.95 -24.52
N ASN A 675 11.94 -14.11 -24.99
CA ASN A 675 11.30 -14.25 -26.29
C ASN A 675 10.54 -15.58 -26.46
N TYR A 676 9.75 -16.03 -25.47
CA TYR A 676 8.82 -17.18 -25.58
C TYR A 676 7.34 -16.72 -25.53
N MET A 677 6.48 -17.25 -26.41
CA MET A 677 5.21 -16.57 -26.73
C MET A 677 4.13 -16.73 -25.66
N SER A 678 3.82 -15.61 -25.00
CA SER A 678 2.52 -14.93 -25.20
C SER A 678 2.73 -13.52 -25.80
N TRP A 679 3.41 -13.56 -26.97
CA TRP A 679 3.83 -12.54 -27.96
C TRP A 679 4.93 -11.50 -27.60
N GLU A 680 5.81 -11.88 -26.66
CA GLU A 680 7.29 -11.72 -26.67
C GLU A 680 7.92 -10.33 -26.89
N GLY A 681 8.99 -9.96 -26.18
CA GLY A 681 9.17 -9.74 -24.73
C GLY A 681 9.76 -8.34 -24.51
N ILE A 682 9.48 -7.42 -25.46
CA ILE A 682 9.90 -6.03 -25.43
C ILE A 682 8.76 -5.22 -24.82
N TYR A 683 9.10 -4.36 -23.86
CA TYR A 683 8.12 -3.50 -23.22
C TYR A 683 8.66 -2.08 -23.08
N LEU A 684 7.97 -1.14 -23.74
CA LEU A 684 8.28 0.29 -23.72
C LEU A 684 7.02 1.10 -24.04
N ALA A 685 7.07 2.42 -23.85
CA ALA A 685 5.90 3.30 -23.96
C ALA A 685 5.09 3.16 -25.27
N LEU A 686 5.76 2.90 -26.39
CA LEU A 686 5.20 2.74 -27.74
C LEU A 686 5.00 1.28 -28.18
N GLN A 687 5.47 0.30 -27.40
CA GLN A 687 5.29 -1.13 -27.70
C GLN A 687 4.83 -1.88 -26.45
N ARG A 688 3.51 -2.03 -26.36
CA ARG A 688 2.81 -2.58 -25.18
C ARG A 688 2.11 -3.89 -25.47
N THR A 689 2.52 -4.58 -26.53
CA THR A 689 1.88 -5.82 -26.94
C THR A 689 1.80 -6.76 -25.74
N VAL A 690 2.90 -6.97 -25.00
CA VAL A 690 2.99 -7.87 -23.84
C VAL A 690 1.93 -7.67 -22.74
N GLU A 691 1.24 -6.53 -22.70
CA GLU A 691 0.23 -6.21 -21.69
C GLU A 691 -1.00 -7.14 -21.71
N ALA A 692 -1.45 -7.61 -22.88
CA ALA A 692 -2.74 -8.29 -22.95
C ALA A 692 -2.68 -9.78 -22.58
N GLU A 693 -1.56 -10.49 -22.84
CA GLU A 693 -1.41 -11.91 -22.50
C GLU A 693 -0.15 -12.24 -21.70
N LEU A 694 1.00 -11.63 -21.98
CA LEU A 694 2.24 -11.96 -21.27
C LEU A 694 2.18 -11.53 -19.81
N PHE A 695 1.79 -10.30 -19.49
CA PHE A 695 1.64 -9.88 -18.09
C PHE A 695 0.68 -10.79 -17.31
N PRO A 696 -0.57 -11.06 -17.76
CA PRO A 696 -1.45 -12.01 -17.09
C PRO A 696 -0.86 -13.41 -16.91
N CYS A 697 -0.19 -13.94 -17.93
CA CYS A 697 0.48 -15.23 -17.89
C CYS A 697 1.59 -15.26 -16.83
N LEU A 698 2.50 -14.29 -16.85
CA LEU A 698 3.61 -14.18 -15.90
C LEU A 698 3.09 -14.03 -14.47
N ARG A 699 2.05 -13.20 -14.24
CA ARG A 699 1.42 -13.09 -12.92
C ARG A 699 0.78 -14.38 -12.46
N HIS A 700 0.12 -15.12 -13.36
CA HIS A 700 -0.48 -16.41 -13.04
C HIS A 700 0.56 -17.42 -12.57
N TYR A 701 1.74 -17.45 -13.20
CA TYR A 701 2.81 -18.38 -12.87
C TYR A 701 3.82 -17.85 -11.84
N GLY A 702 3.63 -16.63 -11.32
CA GLY A 702 4.54 -16.02 -10.35
C GLY A 702 5.93 -15.70 -10.92
N ILE A 703 5.99 -15.33 -12.20
CA ILE A 703 7.22 -15.01 -12.93
C ILE A 703 7.35 -13.48 -13.04
N SER A 704 8.55 -12.95 -12.78
CA SER A 704 8.87 -11.54 -12.96
C SER A 704 9.08 -11.20 -14.45
N LEU A 705 8.81 -9.94 -14.84
CA LEU A 705 9.13 -9.43 -16.18
C LEU A 705 10.28 -8.43 -16.10
N TYR A 706 11.36 -8.69 -16.84
CA TYR A 706 12.45 -7.73 -17.03
C TYR A 706 12.28 -7.06 -18.39
N ALA A 707 11.90 -5.78 -18.39
CA ALA A 707 11.61 -5.02 -19.60
C ALA A 707 12.91 -4.63 -20.32
N SER A 708 13.13 -5.23 -21.50
CA SER A 708 14.27 -4.92 -22.36
C SER A 708 13.97 -3.81 -23.38
N GLN A 709 15.02 -3.11 -23.82
CA GLN A 709 14.95 -2.00 -24.79
C GLN A 709 14.02 -0.85 -24.36
N PRO A 710 14.13 -0.32 -23.14
CA PRO A 710 13.22 0.70 -22.62
C PRO A 710 13.17 1.99 -23.46
N LEU A 711 14.24 2.25 -24.22
CA LEU A 711 14.38 3.43 -25.08
C LEU A 711 14.29 3.12 -26.59
N ALA A 712 13.68 1.98 -26.98
CA ALA A 712 13.59 1.55 -28.39
C ALA A 712 14.95 1.59 -29.11
N GLY A 713 15.98 1.02 -28.48
CA GLY A 713 17.34 1.00 -29.04
C GLY A 713 18.00 2.37 -29.19
N SER A 714 17.66 3.33 -28.32
CA SER A 714 18.04 4.76 -28.34
C SER A 714 17.19 5.67 -29.23
N PHE A 715 16.16 5.15 -29.90
CA PHE A 715 15.22 5.98 -30.66
C PHE A 715 14.55 7.03 -29.76
N LEU A 716 14.09 6.61 -28.58
CA LEU A 716 13.52 7.47 -27.55
C LEU A 716 14.58 8.22 -26.72
N ALA A 717 15.79 8.41 -27.25
CA ALA A 717 16.75 9.34 -26.70
C ALA A 717 16.68 10.74 -27.34
N GLY A 718 15.74 10.96 -28.28
CA GLY A 718 15.46 12.27 -28.88
C GLY A 718 16.51 12.74 -29.89
N ARG A 719 17.24 11.82 -30.53
CA ARG A 719 18.40 12.13 -31.38
C ARG A 719 18.18 11.91 -32.89
N TYR A 720 17.01 11.46 -33.29
CA TYR A 720 16.69 11.12 -34.67
C TYR A 720 15.54 11.98 -35.18
N THR A 721 15.64 12.43 -36.43
CA THR A 721 14.57 13.15 -37.15
C THR A 721 14.30 12.45 -38.49
N TRP A 722 13.12 12.66 -39.07
CA TRP A 722 12.73 12.00 -40.31
C TRP A 722 13.61 12.40 -41.51
N ASP A 723 13.97 13.67 -41.57
CA ASP A 723 14.79 14.33 -42.59
C ASP A 723 16.30 14.14 -42.41
N GLN A 724 16.72 13.29 -41.47
CA GLN A 724 18.12 12.99 -41.20
C GLN A 724 18.83 12.36 -42.40
N GLU A 725 19.76 13.10 -43.01
CA GLU A 725 20.56 12.61 -44.14
C GLU A 725 21.72 11.68 -43.70
N THR A 726 22.23 11.83 -42.48
CA THR A 726 23.43 11.11 -41.99
C THR A 726 23.15 10.31 -40.71
N SER A 727 23.62 9.06 -40.65
CA SER A 727 23.58 8.23 -39.43
C SER A 727 24.94 8.17 -38.75
N GLU A 728 24.96 8.19 -37.42
CA GLU A 728 26.18 8.00 -36.63
C GLU A 728 26.74 6.60 -36.89
N LYS A 729 27.99 6.54 -37.39
CA LYS A 729 28.70 5.29 -37.69
C LYS A 729 28.79 4.43 -36.43
N GLY A 730 28.41 3.16 -36.53
CA GLY A 730 28.41 2.21 -35.41
C GLY A 730 27.28 2.40 -34.38
N SER A 731 26.33 3.30 -34.63
CA SER A 731 25.14 3.42 -33.79
C SER A 731 24.17 2.26 -33.99
N ARG A 732 23.22 2.09 -33.05
CA ARG A 732 22.17 1.06 -33.15
C ARG A 732 21.24 1.26 -34.36
N PHE A 733 21.32 2.40 -35.05
CA PHE A 733 20.53 2.73 -36.23
C PHE A 733 21.40 2.96 -37.50
N ASP A 734 22.69 2.61 -37.46
CA ASP A 734 23.59 2.66 -38.63
C ASP A 734 23.17 1.62 -39.68
N PRO A 735 22.67 2.03 -40.87
CA PRO A 735 22.17 1.10 -41.88
C PRO A 735 23.27 0.21 -42.49
N LYS A 736 24.56 0.51 -42.24
CA LYS A 736 25.70 -0.25 -42.75
C LYS A 736 26.01 -1.50 -41.92
N ILE A 737 25.43 -1.64 -40.73
CA ILE A 737 25.67 -2.78 -39.83
C ILE A 737 24.39 -3.58 -39.61
N PHE A 738 24.52 -4.89 -39.40
CA PHE A 738 23.40 -5.82 -39.20
C PHE A 738 22.43 -5.36 -38.10
N GLN A 739 22.96 -4.87 -36.97
CA GLN A 739 22.15 -4.37 -35.86
C GLN A 739 21.28 -3.17 -36.28
N GLY A 740 21.80 -2.28 -37.12
CA GLY A 740 21.07 -1.10 -37.58
C GLY A 740 19.94 -1.45 -38.53
N THR A 741 20.14 -2.43 -39.42
CA THR A 741 19.04 -2.97 -40.24
C THR A 741 17.89 -3.50 -39.36
N LEU A 742 18.20 -4.24 -38.30
CA LEU A 742 17.19 -4.79 -37.38
C LEU A 742 16.43 -3.69 -36.60
N HIS A 743 17.15 -2.71 -36.04
CA HIS A 743 16.51 -1.63 -35.27
C HIS A 743 15.71 -0.68 -36.17
N ARG A 744 16.22 -0.38 -37.38
CA ARG A 744 15.47 0.41 -38.37
C ARG A 744 14.20 -0.32 -38.81
N GLY A 745 14.29 -1.62 -39.09
CA GLY A 745 13.12 -2.42 -39.42
C GLY A 745 12.05 -2.46 -38.33
N ARG A 746 12.43 -2.25 -37.05
CA ARG A 746 11.50 -2.25 -35.92
C ARG A 746 10.95 -0.86 -35.57
N TYR A 747 11.79 0.17 -35.55
CA TYR A 747 11.46 1.47 -34.96
C TYR A 747 11.52 2.65 -35.95
N TRP A 748 12.07 2.48 -37.16
CA TRP A 748 12.21 3.57 -38.13
C TRP A 748 11.02 3.63 -39.08
N ASN A 749 9.89 4.15 -38.58
CA ASN A 749 8.64 4.29 -39.33
C ASN A 749 7.84 5.52 -38.85
N ASP A 750 6.88 5.95 -39.66
CA ASP A 750 6.08 7.16 -39.46
C ASP A 750 5.48 7.22 -38.05
N SER A 751 4.90 6.12 -37.55
CA SER A 751 4.26 6.09 -36.23
C SER A 751 5.22 6.38 -35.07
N TYR A 752 6.48 5.94 -35.18
CA TYR A 752 7.49 6.22 -34.15
C TYR A 752 7.98 7.67 -34.23
N PHE A 753 8.11 8.24 -35.42
CA PHE A 753 8.50 9.64 -35.59
C PHE A 753 7.38 10.61 -35.18
N ASP A 754 6.13 10.34 -35.54
CA ASP A 754 4.96 11.10 -35.09
C ASP A 754 4.86 11.11 -33.55
N ALA A 755 5.07 9.95 -32.92
CA ALA A 755 5.09 9.86 -31.46
C ALA A 755 6.27 10.64 -30.86
N LEU A 756 7.44 10.62 -31.50
CA LEU A 756 8.61 11.36 -31.05
C LEU A 756 8.37 12.87 -31.09
N ASP A 757 7.68 13.40 -32.11
CA ASP A 757 7.33 14.82 -32.21
C ASP A 757 6.38 15.25 -31.09
N ILE A 758 5.37 14.43 -30.79
CA ILE A 758 4.47 14.66 -29.65
C ILE A 758 5.27 14.69 -28.33
N ILE A 759 6.13 13.69 -28.11
CA ILE A 759 6.92 13.58 -26.89
C ILE A 759 7.91 14.75 -26.78
N ASN A 760 8.54 15.17 -27.87
CA ASN A 760 9.46 16.31 -27.92
C ASN A 760 8.76 17.62 -27.54
N GLY A 761 7.52 17.83 -27.97
CA GLY A 761 6.72 18.99 -27.56
C GLY A 761 6.50 19.04 -26.04
N VAL A 762 6.18 17.89 -25.44
CA VAL A 762 6.02 17.76 -23.98
C VAL A 762 7.35 17.91 -23.25
N ALA A 763 8.41 17.27 -23.76
CA ALA A 763 9.77 17.33 -23.23
C ALA A 763 10.25 18.78 -23.10
N LYS A 764 10.13 19.56 -24.17
CA LYS A 764 10.49 20.99 -24.17
C LYS A 764 9.66 21.81 -23.19
N LYS A 765 8.34 21.56 -23.13
CA LYS A 765 7.44 22.28 -22.22
C LYS A 765 7.81 22.09 -20.75
N HIS A 766 8.31 20.92 -20.38
CA HIS A 766 8.58 20.54 -18.99
C HIS A 766 10.08 20.49 -18.64
N GLY A 767 10.97 20.88 -19.54
CA GLY A 767 12.42 20.84 -19.30
C GLY A 767 12.99 19.44 -19.11
N LEU A 768 12.37 18.44 -19.76
CA LEU A 768 12.78 17.03 -19.69
C LEU A 768 13.39 16.58 -21.02
N THR A 769 14.16 15.50 -20.99
CA THR A 769 14.59 14.76 -22.18
C THR A 769 13.58 13.68 -22.55
N VAL A 770 13.60 13.26 -23.82
CA VAL A 770 12.76 12.14 -24.30
C VAL A 770 13.09 10.84 -23.56
N ALA A 771 14.36 10.63 -23.20
CA ALA A 771 14.81 9.46 -22.47
C ALA A 771 14.21 9.41 -21.06
N GLU A 772 14.25 10.53 -20.33
CA GLU A 772 13.62 10.64 -19.00
C GLU A 772 12.13 10.37 -19.08
N ILE A 773 11.43 10.91 -20.08
CA ILE A 773 9.98 10.65 -20.25
C ILE A 773 9.71 9.16 -20.48
N ALA A 774 10.47 8.51 -21.37
CA ALA A 774 10.28 7.10 -21.70
C ALA A 774 10.55 6.17 -20.49
N LEU A 775 11.60 6.46 -19.71
CA LEU A 775 11.95 5.70 -18.51
C LEU A 775 10.97 5.95 -17.35
N ARG A 776 10.60 7.21 -17.12
CA ARG A 776 9.57 7.57 -16.13
C ARG A 776 8.23 6.93 -16.48
N TRP A 777 7.89 6.81 -17.76
CA TRP A 777 6.70 6.07 -18.17
C TRP A 777 6.80 4.59 -17.79
N LEU A 778 7.93 3.94 -18.04
CA LEU A 778 8.13 2.54 -17.63
C LEU A 778 8.05 2.36 -16.12
N HIS A 779 8.63 3.27 -15.34
CA HIS A 779 8.65 3.17 -13.89
C HIS A 779 7.30 3.52 -13.25
N HIS A 780 6.63 4.59 -13.68
CA HIS A 780 5.44 5.12 -13.01
C HIS A 780 4.10 4.76 -13.69
N HIS A 781 4.10 4.49 -14.99
CA HIS A 781 2.87 4.42 -15.80
C HIS A 781 2.66 3.09 -16.51
N SER A 782 3.63 2.17 -16.42
CA SER A 782 3.56 0.85 -17.03
C SER A 782 2.93 -0.20 -16.09
N GLN A 783 2.77 -1.41 -16.61
CA GLN A 783 2.32 -2.57 -15.84
C GLN A 783 3.43 -3.24 -15.02
N LEU A 784 4.68 -2.75 -15.12
CA LEU A 784 5.77 -3.21 -14.25
C LEU A 784 5.47 -2.84 -12.80
N LYS A 785 5.73 -3.77 -11.89
CA LYS A 785 5.65 -3.56 -10.44
C LYS A 785 6.83 -4.22 -9.73
N ALA A 786 7.48 -3.40 -8.92
CA ALA A 786 8.47 -3.77 -7.92
C ALA A 786 8.10 -5.03 -7.12
N GLU A 787 6.84 -5.09 -6.67
CA GLU A 787 6.32 -6.18 -5.82
C GLU A 787 6.31 -7.55 -6.49
N PHE A 788 6.34 -7.62 -7.83
CA PHE A 788 6.46 -8.87 -8.59
C PHE A 788 7.90 -9.19 -8.98
N GLY A 789 8.87 -8.43 -8.47
CA GLY A 789 10.27 -8.53 -8.84
C GLY A 789 10.54 -8.08 -10.27
N ASP A 790 9.66 -7.27 -10.87
CA ASP A 790 9.88 -6.75 -12.22
C ASP A 790 11.04 -5.74 -12.26
N ALA A 791 11.61 -5.58 -13.44
CA ALA A 791 12.75 -4.70 -13.62
C ALA A 791 12.79 -4.04 -14.99
N ILE A 792 13.57 -2.95 -15.11
CA ILE A 792 13.80 -2.23 -16.36
C ILE A 792 15.28 -2.37 -16.72
N ILE A 793 15.56 -3.11 -17.80
CA ILE A 793 16.91 -3.32 -18.30
C ILE A 793 17.40 -2.07 -19.04
N ILE A 794 18.21 -1.26 -18.37
CA ILE A 794 18.89 -0.11 -18.95
C ILE A 794 20.14 -0.57 -19.69
N GLY A 795 20.50 0.07 -20.82
CA GLY A 795 21.76 -0.20 -21.50
C GLY A 795 22.43 1.06 -22.04
N ALA A 796 23.72 1.21 -21.72
CA ALA A 796 24.52 2.37 -22.07
C ALA A 796 25.77 1.99 -22.88
N SER A 797 26.22 2.90 -23.75
CA SER A 797 27.46 2.76 -24.53
C SER A 797 28.54 3.76 -24.13
N SER A 798 28.31 4.51 -23.05
CA SER A 798 29.28 5.42 -22.45
C SER A 798 28.82 5.80 -21.04
N THR A 799 29.76 6.26 -20.21
CA THR A 799 29.48 6.80 -18.87
C THR A 799 28.56 8.03 -18.93
N LYS A 800 28.69 8.87 -19.97
CA LYS A 800 27.81 10.03 -20.19
C LYS A 800 26.35 9.62 -20.36
N ILE A 801 26.09 8.57 -21.13
CA ILE A 801 24.73 8.07 -21.35
C ILE A 801 24.16 7.48 -20.07
N LEU A 802 24.96 6.70 -19.34
CA LEU A 802 24.50 6.07 -18.10
C LEU A 802 24.20 7.10 -17.00
N ARG A 803 24.92 8.22 -16.92
CA ARG A 803 24.61 9.30 -15.96
C ARG A 803 23.37 10.12 -16.33
N ALA A 804 23.00 10.12 -17.60
CA ALA A 804 21.86 10.89 -18.10
C ALA A 804 20.54 10.09 -18.07
N ILE A 805 20.63 8.81 -17.73
CA ILE A 805 19.53 7.85 -17.60
C ILE A 805 19.42 7.54 -16.11
#